data_AF-A0ABD7N5G4-F1
#
_entry.id   AF-A0ABD7N5G4-F1
#
_cell.length_a   1.000
_cell.length_b   1.000
_cell.length_c   1.000
_cell.angle_alpha   90.00
_cell.angle_beta   90.00
_cell.angle_gamma   90.00
#
_symmetry.space_group_name_H-M   'P 1'
#
loop_
_entity.id
_entity.type
_entity.pdbx_description
1 polymer ?
#
loop_
_entity_poly.entity_id
_entity_poly.type
_entity_poly.pdbx_seq_one_letter_code
_entity_poly.pdbx_strand_id
1 'polypeptide(L)'
;MEYFYLIKATQKSGKADAVIWRTNKSEARALLQLDVDLEDAGIETGRGKDYQKPIRTDFPVFNDLPAEGVLDYSWCERYQLGDDGRTWTLKPGLAPADVHHGDNAGVSSEAVTGELVDANTTGDAAQDETVETFGSDEYQDDSSALFNVAELPFRAQLLAQYMAEESHVYHISMPHRQELSVLEMDTDNAAVQDLILAAENIPEIKKYDMPTLWKFTSANKKVFPEGKRHELGKRIQFAKLWFATNAIDRGILTREWAAGNCISSVLKTDAGTNAGGGNKTDRNPDYTHTLDTLDVEIALATMPMDFDIYNFPASIHRRAKEIVQKKESPFKEWSAALRKVAGILDYSRAAIFALIRGATSDIHHFPVSLQTYINANLTEHKHDAPSAETLEKAGHVSSAAVTLDAVKKAIDADEGVPDLETLPTDFQVIGTELVKEAQKKRPDANQVLAAERGEYVEGISDPTDPKWITEDLTKPKQPEVSNMGNGVFSIDGLMDSQPAPALSIVDQARQRAAEEKLHPANSGETTSDVQMETAQPVEDENDNAVSAGEGADEPPAQTIAVNMSKILAERCPDLTAEVLKSQVSESAHSDEEEEAEQAAPAWPEYFEPGRYEGVPNEVHHAANGISSTMVKDARVSLMYFEARHVSKTIQKVRSPVLDMGNLVHALALQPDQLEKEFSIEPEIPEGAFTTTATIRAFIDEYNNGLPVLLSADDIKRFLEEYNANLPAQVPLGTSVEETGQGYMSLPAEFQRIEDGQKQTATAMKACIKEYNATLPAQVKTSGGRDALLEQLALINPDMVAQEAQKAQPLKVSGTKADLIQAVKSVKPDAVFADELLDAWRENPEGKVLVTRQQLATALAIQKALLNHPTAGKLLTHPSRAVEVSYFGIDEETGLEVRVRPDLEIDMGGLRIGADLKTISMWNIKQEGLRAKLHREIIERDYHLSAAMYCETAALDQFFWIFVNKDENYHWIAIIEASEELLELGMLEYRKAMRAIANGFDTGEWPAPITEDYTEELNDFDMRRLETLRVQA
;
A
#
# COMPACT_ATOMS: atom_id res chain seq x y z
N MET A 1 19.25 -29.49 -13.96
CA MET A 1 19.27 -30.97 -13.98
C MET A 1 19.62 -31.43 -12.59
N GLU A 2 18.77 -32.30 -12.08
CA GLU A 2 18.63 -32.63 -10.68
C GLU A 2 19.12 -34.06 -10.51
N TYR A 3 20.04 -34.27 -9.57
CA TYR A 3 20.74 -35.54 -9.39
C TYR A 3 20.51 -36.01 -7.96
N PHE A 4 19.74 -37.09 -7.79
CA PHE A 4 19.43 -37.70 -6.49
C PHE A 4 20.22 -39.01 -6.33
N TYR A 5 20.85 -39.21 -5.18
CA TYR A 5 21.75 -40.33 -4.91
C TYR A 5 21.41 -41.04 -3.59
N LEU A 6 21.38 -42.37 -3.63
CA LEU A 6 21.26 -43.27 -2.49
C LEU A 6 22.64 -43.82 -2.11
N ILE A 7 23.08 -43.54 -0.89
CA ILE A 7 24.35 -43.99 -0.30
C ILE A 7 24.04 -45.12 0.68
N LYS A 8 23.99 -46.34 0.13
CA LYS A 8 23.55 -47.52 0.86
C LYS A 8 24.63 -48.03 1.82
N ALA A 9 24.29 -48.21 3.09
CA ALA A 9 25.15 -48.85 4.07
C ALA A 9 25.44 -50.32 3.70
N THR A 10 26.57 -50.84 4.16
CA THR A 10 26.85 -52.28 4.07
C THR A 10 26.21 -53.01 5.25
N GLN A 11 25.70 -54.22 5.01
CA GLN A 11 25.03 -55.05 6.03
C GLN A 11 25.93 -55.45 7.22
N LYS A 12 27.21 -55.05 7.22
CA LYS A 12 28.18 -55.27 8.30
C LYS A 12 28.52 -54.02 9.11
N SER A 13 28.25 -52.81 8.61
CA SER A 13 28.57 -51.57 9.34
C SER A 13 27.51 -51.20 10.38
N GLY A 14 26.26 -51.65 10.19
CA GLY A 14 25.15 -51.36 11.10
C GLY A 14 24.68 -49.90 11.07
N LYS A 15 25.16 -49.10 10.10
CA LYS A 15 24.76 -47.70 9.89
C LYS A 15 23.50 -47.60 9.03
N ALA A 16 22.82 -46.46 9.08
CA ALA A 16 21.65 -46.17 8.24
C ALA A 16 22.03 -45.83 6.79
N ASP A 17 21.14 -46.13 5.84
CA ASP A 17 21.20 -45.71 4.44
C ASP A 17 20.90 -44.21 4.32
N ALA A 18 21.72 -43.46 3.58
CA ALA A 18 21.57 -42.00 3.41
C ALA A 18 21.16 -41.61 1.99
N VAL A 19 20.55 -40.44 1.82
CA VAL A 19 20.32 -39.81 0.52
C VAL A 19 20.86 -38.39 0.48
N ILE A 20 21.16 -37.89 -0.72
CA ILE A 20 21.58 -36.52 -1.01
C ILE A 20 21.17 -36.16 -2.43
N TRP A 21 20.93 -34.88 -2.71
CA TRP A 21 20.67 -34.41 -4.08
C TRP A 21 21.30 -33.06 -4.38
N ARG A 22 21.56 -32.80 -5.67
CA ARG A 22 22.12 -31.53 -6.18
C ARG A 22 21.59 -31.10 -7.55
N THR A 23 21.60 -29.79 -7.80
CA THR A 23 21.25 -29.14 -9.07
C THR A 23 22.50 -28.74 -9.83
N ASN A 24 22.80 -29.40 -10.95
CA ASN A 24 24.01 -29.10 -11.73
C ASN A 24 23.75 -29.05 -13.24
N LYS A 25 24.72 -28.46 -13.96
CA LYS A 25 24.71 -28.37 -15.44
C LYS A 25 25.19 -29.65 -16.14
N SER A 26 25.76 -30.62 -15.41
CA SER A 26 26.20 -31.92 -15.94
C SER A 26 26.46 -32.94 -14.83
N GLU A 27 26.22 -34.22 -15.14
CA GLU A 27 26.40 -35.35 -14.19
C GLU A 27 27.83 -35.50 -13.69
N ALA A 28 28.84 -35.24 -14.53
CA ALA A 28 30.24 -35.26 -14.12
C ALA A 28 30.57 -34.22 -13.03
N ARG A 29 29.85 -33.09 -12.99
CA ARG A 29 30.02 -32.07 -11.94
C ARG A 29 29.22 -32.43 -10.68
N ALA A 30 28.06 -33.08 -10.82
CA ALA A 30 27.30 -33.62 -9.70
C ALA A 30 28.07 -34.72 -8.96
N LEU A 31 28.71 -35.65 -9.69
CA LEU A 31 29.55 -36.69 -9.12
C LEU A 31 30.80 -36.12 -8.41
N LEU A 32 31.46 -35.12 -9.00
CA LEU A 32 32.60 -34.45 -8.34
C LEU A 32 32.20 -33.74 -7.05
N GLN A 33 31.02 -33.10 -7.00
CA GLN A 33 30.55 -32.45 -5.78
C GLN A 33 30.10 -33.48 -4.74
N LEU A 34 29.44 -34.56 -5.16
CA LEU A 34 29.05 -35.68 -4.30
C LEU A 34 30.26 -36.35 -3.64
N ASP A 35 31.37 -36.55 -4.36
CA ASP A 35 32.59 -37.10 -3.78
C ASP A 35 33.18 -36.16 -2.69
N VAL A 36 33.05 -34.83 -2.84
CA VAL A 36 33.42 -33.84 -1.79
C VAL A 36 32.46 -33.90 -0.61
N ASP A 37 31.14 -33.90 -0.84
CA ASP A 37 30.13 -33.97 0.22
C ASP A 37 30.29 -35.23 1.09
N LEU A 38 30.74 -36.34 0.48
CA LEU A 38 31.05 -37.59 1.16
C LEU A 38 32.40 -37.53 1.91
N GLU A 39 33.42 -36.85 1.39
CA GLU A 39 34.70 -36.66 2.08
C GLU A 39 34.55 -35.75 3.31
N ASP A 40 33.84 -34.63 3.19
CA ASP A 40 33.51 -33.71 4.30
C ASP A 40 32.68 -34.39 5.40
N ALA A 41 31.78 -35.31 5.02
CA ALA A 41 31.00 -36.13 5.96
C ALA A 41 31.77 -37.35 6.52
N GLY A 42 33.02 -37.60 6.09
CA GLY A 42 33.82 -38.75 6.51
C GLY A 42 33.32 -40.11 6.00
N ILE A 43 32.55 -40.14 4.91
CA ILE A 43 31.88 -41.31 4.36
C ILE A 43 32.74 -41.96 3.26
N GLU A 44 33.65 -42.84 3.66
CA GLU A 44 34.37 -43.69 2.71
C GLU A 44 33.41 -44.70 2.04
N THR A 45 33.27 -44.63 0.70
CA THR A 45 32.43 -45.57 -0.07
C THR A 45 33.26 -46.62 -0.83
N GLY A 46 32.80 -47.87 -0.85
CA GLY A 46 33.36 -48.91 -1.71
C GLY A 46 33.48 -50.30 -1.09
N ARG A 47 34.23 -51.18 -1.78
CA ARG A 47 34.32 -52.61 -1.42
C ARG A 47 35.14 -52.80 -0.14
N GLY A 48 34.45 -53.06 0.97
CA GLY A 48 35.07 -53.24 2.29
C GLY A 48 35.15 -51.98 3.13
N LYS A 49 34.47 -50.91 2.72
CA LYS A 49 34.15 -49.74 3.55
C LYS A 49 32.73 -49.87 4.12
N ASP A 50 32.35 -48.95 5.01
CA ASP A 50 31.06 -48.99 5.69
C ASP A 50 29.86 -48.77 4.75
N TYR A 51 30.07 -48.02 3.68
CA TYR A 51 29.07 -47.67 2.67
C TYR A 51 29.43 -48.20 1.28
N GLN A 52 28.40 -48.50 0.50
CA GLN A 52 28.50 -48.85 -0.91
C GLN A 52 28.70 -47.59 -1.76
N LYS A 53 29.12 -47.74 -3.02
CA LYS A 53 29.18 -46.60 -3.94
C LYS A 53 27.79 -45.98 -4.12
N PRO A 54 27.65 -44.65 -4.23
CA PRO A 54 26.36 -44.00 -4.41
C PRO A 54 25.64 -44.51 -5.67
N ILE A 55 24.33 -44.72 -5.54
CA ILE A 55 23.45 -45.18 -6.62
C ILE A 55 22.56 -44.00 -7.01
N ARG A 56 22.65 -43.54 -8.26
CA ARG A 56 21.75 -42.51 -8.78
C ARG A 56 20.34 -43.10 -8.94
N THR A 57 19.34 -42.41 -8.38
CA THR A 57 17.92 -42.73 -8.56
C THR A 57 17.26 -41.65 -9.41
N ASP A 58 15.97 -41.83 -9.73
CA ASP A 58 15.17 -40.74 -10.29
C ASP A 58 14.83 -39.73 -9.16
N PHE A 59 14.52 -38.48 -9.52
CA PHE A 59 14.31 -37.40 -8.55
C PHE A 59 12.91 -37.50 -7.91
N PRO A 60 12.78 -37.57 -6.57
CA PRO A 60 11.48 -37.62 -5.90
C PRO A 60 10.74 -36.29 -5.98
N VAL A 61 9.41 -36.33 -6.09
CA VAL A 61 8.56 -35.12 -6.03
C VAL A 61 7.71 -35.19 -4.76
N PHE A 62 8.36 -34.91 -3.63
CA PHE A 62 7.76 -34.86 -2.29
C PHE A 62 8.16 -33.57 -1.57
N ASN A 63 7.34 -33.12 -0.62
CA ASN A 63 7.49 -31.80 0.02
C ASN A 63 8.52 -31.79 1.16
N ASP A 64 8.96 -32.95 1.65
CA ASP A 64 9.89 -33.15 2.76
C ASP A 64 11.28 -33.65 2.28
N LEU A 65 11.67 -33.22 1.06
CA LEU A 65 13.03 -33.38 0.57
C LEU A 65 14.02 -32.67 1.50
N PRO A 66 15.20 -33.26 1.79
CA PRO A 66 16.25 -32.55 2.52
C PRO A 66 16.78 -31.36 1.70
N ALA A 67 17.45 -30.41 2.36
CA ALA A 67 18.08 -29.29 1.67
C ALA A 67 19.16 -29.75 0.66
N GLU A 68 19.39 -28.96 -0.39
CA GLU A 68 20.31 -29.34 -1.46
C GLU A 68 21.74 -29.53 -0.93
N GLY A 69 22.34 -30.71 -1.18
CA GLY A 69 23.66 -31.07 -0.68
C GLY A 69 23.72 -31.60 0.75
N VAL A 70 22.58 -31.79 1.44
CA VAL A 70 22.54 -32.37 2.79
C VAL A 70 22.29 -33.88 2.73
N LEU A 71 22.98 -34.62 3.61
CA LEU A 71 22.83 -36.07 3.79
C LEU A 71 21.68 -36.37 4.77
N ASP A 72 20.56 -36.91 4.26
CA ASP A 72 19.45 -37.37 5.09
C ASP A 72 19.47 -38.91 5.26
N TYR A 73 19.59 -39.35 6.51
CA TYR A 73 19.53 -40.77 6.91
C TYR A 73 18.10 -41.24 7.22
N SER A 74 17.17 -40.30 7.48
CA SER A 74 15.78 -40.57 7.85
C SER A 74 14.87 -40.76 6.62
N TRP A 75 15.27 -40.26 5.45
CA TRP A 75 14.55 -40.47 4.18
C TRP A 75 14.23 -41.94 3.92
N CYS A 76 15.21 -42.83 4.10
CA CYS A 76 15.09 -44.27 3.92
C CYS A 76 14.19 -44.95 4.95
N GLU A 77 13.79 -44.24 6.01
CA GLU A 77 12.81 -44.70 7.01
C GLU A 77 11.38 -44.37 6.56
N ARG A 78 11.13 -43.17 6.02
CA ARG A 78 9.82 -42.75 5.47
C ARG A 78 9.51 -43.37 4.11
N TYR A 79 10.49 -43.35 3.20
CA TYR A 79 10.36 -43.78 1.81
C TYR A 79 11.07 -45.11 1.55
N GLN A 80 10.56 -45.86 0.57
CA GLN A 80 11.21 -47.05 0.03
C GLN A 80 11.46 -46.88 -1.47
N LEU A 81 12.66 -47.26 -1.91
CA LEU A 81 12.99 -47.41 -3.32
C LEU A 81 12.24 -48.62 -3.88
N GLY A 82 11.60 -48.47 -5.04
CA GLY A 82 10.87 -49.54 -5.70
C GLY A 82 11.76 -50.66 -6.25
N ASP A 83 11.14 -51.75 -6.67
CA ASP A 83 11.82 -52.92 -7.28
C ASP A 83 12.54 -52.59 -8.59
N ASP A 84 12.29 -51.41 -9.18
CA ASP A 84 13.01 -50.87 -10.35
C ASP A 84 14.41 -50.30 -10.00
N GLY A 85 14.70 -50.10 -8.71
CA GLY A 85 15.93 -49.48 -8.22
C GLY A 85 16.06 -47.99 -8.54
N ARG A 86 14.96 -47.28 -8.84
CA ARG A 86 14.98 -45.87 -9.28
C ARG A 86 13.87 -45.00 -8.72
N THR A 87 12.64 -45.49 -8.57
CA THR A 87 11.52 -44.66 -8.13
C THR A 87 11.30 -44.78 -6.63
N TRP A 88 11.01 -43.66 -5.97
CA TRP A 88 10.77 -43.59 -4.53
C TRP A 88 9.27 -43.57 -4.22
N THR A 89 8.84 -44.38 -3.25
CA THR A 89 7.44 -44.48 -2.81
C THR A 89 7.33 -44.33 -1.29
N LEU A 90 6.30 -43.62 -0.82
CA LEU A 90 6.03 -43.49 0.61
C LEU A 90 5.59 -44.85 1.17
N LYS A 91 6.14 -45.28 2.31
CA LYS A 91 5.77 -46.56 2.92
C LYS A 91 4.33 -46.51 3.46
N PRO A 92 3.51 -47.57 3.29
CA PRO A 92 2.11 -47.54 3.71
C PRO A 92 1.93 -47.25 5.20
N GLY A 93 1.17 -46.20 5.53
CA GLY A 93 0.82 -45.82 6.90
C GLY A 93 1.72 -44.77 7.56
N LEU A 94 2.73 -44.24 6.86
CA LEU A 94 3.50 -43.07 7.29
C LEU A 94 2.98 -41.78 6.61
N ALA A 95 3.12 -40.66 7.30
CA ALA A 95 2.83 -39.32 6.77
C ALA A 95 4.16 -38.57 6.48
N PRO A 96 4.16 -37.55 5.61
CA PRO A 96 5.26 -36.59 5.51
C PRO A 96 5.48 -35.91 6.87
N ALA A 97 6.72 -35.57 7.20
CA ALA A 97 7.06 -34.99 8.50
C ALA A 97 6.96 -33.45 8.46
N ASP A 98 5.89 -32.89 9.03
CA ASP A 98 5.94 -31.53 9.57
C ASP A 98 6.88 -31.51 10.79
N VAL A 99 7.86 -30.60 10.82
CA VAL A 99 8.87 -30.51 11.88
C VAL A 99 8.69 -29.23 12.71
N HIS A 100 7.58 -29.16 13.45
CA HIS A 100 7.45 -28.24 14.59
C HIS A 100 6.63 -28.88 15.71
N HIS A 101 7.30 -29.14 16.84
CA HIS A 101 6.81 -29.73 18.10
C HIS A 101 6.36 -31.22 18.03
N GLY A 102 6.62 -32.05 19.05
CA GLY A 102 7.26 -31.78 20.34
C GLY A 102 7.71 -33.05 21.08
N ASP A 103 8.07 -32.88 22.36
CA ASP A 103 8.94 -33.79 23.13
C ASP A 103 8.41 -35.18 23.55
N ASN A 104 9.34 -35.97 24.08
CA ASN A 104 9.33 -37.43 24.17
C ASN A 104 8.43 -38.04 25.29
N ALA A 105 7.44 -38.83 24.86
CA ALA A 105 6.81 -40.02 25.51
C ALA A 105 6.32 -39.98 26.99
N GLY A 106 5.04 -40.37 27.22
CA GLY A 106 4.65 -40.78 28.59
C GLY A 106 3.19 -41.13 28.98
N VAL A 107 2.46 -41.99 28.26
CA VAL A 107 1.39 -42.88 28.82
C VAL A 107 0.06 -42.26 29.36
N SER A 108 -0.93 -42.23 28.46
CA SER A 108 -2.37 -42.64 28.60
C SER A 108 -3.40 -41.94 29.54
N SER A 109 -4.56 -41.63 28.93
CA SER A 109 -5.98 -41.74 29.42
C SER A 109 -6.45 -40.88 30.61
N GLU A 110 -7.66 -40.28 30.62
CA GLU A 110 -8.79 -40.32 29.67
C GLU A 110 -9.72 -39.09 29.81
N ALA A 111 -10.61 -38.86 28.83
CA ALA A 111 -11.85 -38.04 28.84
C ALA A 111 -11.92 -36.76 29.72
N VAL A 112 -11.79 -35.54 29.17
CA VAL A 112 -12.80 -34.74 28.40
C VAL A 112 -13.76 -33.90 29.28
N THR A 113 -14.12 -32.69 28.78
CA THR A 113 -14.81 -31.55 29.43
C THR A 113 -13.95 -30.76 30.44
N GLY A 114 -13.97 -29.42 30.53
CA GLY A 114 -14.40 -28.40 29.56
C GLY A 114 -15.47 -27.41 30.04
N GLU A 115 -15.07 -26.23 30.53
CA GLU A 115 -15.80 -24.95 30.38
C GLU A 115 -14.90 -23.73 30.69
N LEU A 116 -15.40 -22.54 30.33
CA LEU A 116 -14.78 -21.21 30.39
C LEU A 116 -14.58 -20.67 31.85
N VAL A 117 -13.75 -19.64 32.05
CA VAL A 117 -14.16 -18.20 32.24
C VAL A 117 -12.95 -17.27 32.45
N ASP A 118 -13.18 -15.96 32.26
CA ASP A 118 -12.22 -14.84 32.26
C ASP A 118 -11.73 -14.37 33.64
N ALA A 119 -10.57 -13.69 33.70
CA ALA A 119 -10.50 -12.24 33.91
C ALA A 119 -9.08 -11.70 34.27
N ASN A 120 -8.63 -10.68 33.52
CA ASN A 120 -7.60 -9.64 33.78
C ASN A 120 -6.67 -9.73 35.01
N THR A 121 -5.36 -9.48 34.79
CA THR A 121 -4.67 -8.21 35.19
C THR A 121 -3.24 -8.12 34.60
N THR A 122 -2.80 -6.89 34.31
CA THR A 122 -1.51 -6.41 33.74
C THR A 122 -0.20 -7.02 34.29
N GLY A 123 0.86 -7.09 33.46
CA GLY A 123 2.25 -7.25 33.94
C GLY A 123 3.32 -7.59 32.89
N ASP A 124 3.81 -6.57 32.18
CA ASP A 124 4.89 -6.60 31.17
C ASP A 124 6.26 -7.19 31.65
N ALA A 125 6.89 -8.02 30.81
CA ALA A 125 8.36 -8.24 30.72
C ALA A 125 8.73 -9.11 29.49
N ALA A 126 9.64 -8.64 28.63
CA ALA A 126 10.03 -9.26 27.35
C ALA A 126 11.16 -10.32 27.42
N GLN A 127 11.24 -11.19 26.39
CA GLN A 127 12.43 -11.74 25.69
C GLN A 127 12.07 -13.02 24.89
N ASP A 128 12.56 -13.29 23.68
CA ASP A 128 13.28 -12.46 22.69
C ASP A 128 13.15 -13.13 21.30
N GLU A 129 12.77 -12.40 20.23
CA GLU A 129 12.73 -12.92 18.85
C GLU A 129 13.86 -12.32 18.02
N THR A 130 14.81 -13.15 17.57
CA THR A 130 15.94 -12.70 16.75
C THR A 130 15.57 -12.56 15.28
N VAL A 131 15.35 -11.31 14.85
CA VAL A 131 15.10 -10.94 13.44
C VAL A 131 16.39 -11.07 12.62
N GLU A 132 16.38 -11.92 11.58
CA GLU A 132 17.49 -11.96 10.60
C GLU A 132 17.50 -10.69 9.74
N THR A 133 18.54 -9.88 9.90
CA THR A 133 18.69 -8.60 9.20
C THR A 133 19.13 -8.83 7.74
N PHE A 134 18.15 -9.01 6.84
CA PHE A 134 18.40 -9.23 5.41
C PHE A 134 18.68 -7.93 4.63
N GLY A 135 19.87 -7.37 4.87
CA GLY A 135 20.54 -6.41 3.99
C GLY A 135 22.01 -6.78 3.85
N SER A 136 22.50 -6.96 2.62
CA SER A 136 23.94 -7.06 2.37
C SER A 136 24.58 -5.66 2.41
N ASP A 137 25.74 -5.56 3.06
CA ASP A 137 26.47 -4.29 3.22
C ASP A 137 26.98 -3.67 1.90
N GLU A 138 26.76 -4.33 0.75
CA GLU A 138 27.14 -3.86 -0.58
C GLU A 138 26.23 -2.76 -1.16
N TYR A 139 24.98 -2.61 -0.68
CA TYR A 139 23.96 -1.78 -1.35
C TYR A 139 23.30 -0.71 -0.44
N GLN A 140 23.86 -0.41 0.74
CA GLN A 140 23.25 0.58 1.66
C GLN A 140 23.33 2.02 1.13
N ASP A 141 24.38 2.37 0.38
CA ASP A 141 24.59 3.74 -0.13
C ASP A 141 23.97 3.96 -1.54
N ASP A 142 23.47 2.91 -2.23
CA ASP A 142 22.82 3.04 -3.55
C ASP A 142 21.28 3.18 -3.43
N SER A 143 20.82 4.43 -3.35
CA SER A 143 19.39 4.76 -3.34
C SER A 143 18.63 4.41 -4.64
N SER A 144 19.34 4.11 -5.74
CA SER A 144 18.77 3.77 -7.05
C SER A 144 18.68 2.26 -7.31
N ALA A 145 19.33 1.43 -6.50
CA ALA A 145 19.34 -0.03 -6.61
C ALA A 145 17.93 -0.61 -6.69
N LEU A 146 17.58 -1.18 -7.85
CA LEU A 146 16.27 -1.77 -8.14
C LEU A 146 16.21 -3.25 -7.77
N PHE A 147 15.67 -3.56 -6.59
CA PHE A 147 15.47 -4.92 -6.11
C PHE A 147 14.24 -5.56 -6.75
N ASN A 148 14.40 -6.76 -7.31
CA ASN A 148 13.28 -7.56 -7.82
C ASN A 148 12.32 -7.91 -6.67
N VAL A 149 11.06 -7.46 -6.78
CA VAL A 149 10.04 -7.68 -5.74
C VAL A 149 9.80 -9.18 -5.52
N ALA A 150 9.87 -10.01 -6.56
CA ALA A 150 9.64 -11.45 -6.44
C ALA A 150 10.70 -12.21 -5.61
N GLU A 151 11.85 -11.58 -5.32
CA GLU A 151 12.92 -12.12 -4.47
C GLU A 151 12.80 -11.68 -2.99
N LEU A 152 11.85 -10.80 -2.68
CA LEU A 152 11.59 -10.32 -1.31
C LEU A 152 10.71 -11.30 -0.51
N PRO A 153 10.70 -11.22 0.84
CA PRO A 153 9.72 -11.90 1.67
C PRO A 153 8.27 -11.57 1.25
N PHE A 154 7.36 -12.54 1.38
CA PHE A 154 5.97 -12.42 0.90
C PHE A 154 5.22 -11.18 1.44
N ARG A 155 5.51 -10.74 2.66
CA ARG A 155 4.91 -9.52 3.23
C ARG A 155 5.38 -8.27 2.50
N ALA A 156 6.69 -8.10 2.30
CA ALA A 156 7.24 -7.03 1.46
C ALA A 156 6.71 -7.09 0.01
N GLN A 157 6.49 -8.28 -0.56
CA GLN A 157 5.81 -8.42 -1.86
C GLN A 157 4.38 -7.84 -1.83
N LEU A 158 3.59 -8.25 -0.83
CA LEU A 158 2.21 -7.81 -0.65
C LEU A 158 2.12 -6.29 -0.42
N LEU A 159 3.02 -5.73 0.40
CA LEU A 159 3.06 -4.31 0.72
C LEU A 159 3.55 -3.47 -0.48
N ALA A 160 4.52 -3.96 -1.27
CA ALA A 160 4.93 -3.31 -2.52
C ALA A 160 3.75 -3.20 -3.50
N GLN A 161 2.95 -4.27 -3.63
CA GLN A 161 1.73 -4.23 -4.42
C GLN A 161 0.58 -3.45 -3.75
N TYR A 162 0.67 -3.09 -2.46
CA TYR A 162 -0.32 -2.26 -1.77
C TYR A 162 -0.05 -0.76 -1.92
N MET A 163 1.22 -0.35 -1.86
CA MET A 163 1.64 1.04 -2.07
C MET A 163 1.47 1.48 -3.54
N ALA A 164 1.60 0.55 -4.50
CA ALA A 164 1.48 0.83 -5.92
C ALA A 164 0.08 1.29 -6.37
N GLU A 165 -0.06 2.57 -6.75
CA GLU A 165 -1.35 3.18 -7.09
C GLU A 165 -1.85 2.84 -8.51
N GLU A 166 -1.06 3.12 -9.55
CA GLU A 166 -1.51 2.99 -10.96
C GLU A 166 -1.38 1.57 -11.52
N SER A 167 -0.32 0.85 -11.15
CA SER A 167 -0.03 -0.48 -11.69
C SER A 167 0.91 -1.29 -10.81
N HIS A 168 0.79 -2.63 -10.86
CA HIS A 168 1.72 -3.59 -10.24
C HIS A 168 3.21 -3.27 -10.47
N VAL A 169 4.03 -3.54 -9.45
CA VAL A 169 5.44 -3.19 -9.41
C VAL A 169 6.31 -4.46 -9.44
N TYR A 170 7.28 -4.52 -10.34
CA TYR A 170 8.26 -5.62 -10.40
C TYR A 170 9.58 -5.33 -9.68
N HIS A 171 9.95 -4.05 -9.53
CA HIS A 171 11.20 -3.64 -8.88
C HIS A 171 10.97 -2.44 -7.97
N ILE A 172 11.63 -2.42 -6.81
CA ILE A 172 11.58 -1.31 -5.86
C ILE A 172 12.99 -0.80 -5.55
N SER A 173 13.13 0.50 -5.26
CA SER A 173 14.40 1.12 -4.86
C SER A 173 14.71 0.83 -3.37
N MET A 174 15.97 1.06 -2.96
CA MET A 174 16.37 0.90 -1.55
C MET A 174 15.54 1.76 -0.56
N PRO A 175 15.22 3.05 -0.85
CA PRO A 175 14.35 3.84 0.02
C PRO A 175 12.93 3.27 0.09
N HIS A 176 12.35 2.83 -1.03
CA HIS A 176 11.01 2.24 -1.04
C HIS A 176 10.99 0.90 -0.29
N ARG A 177 12.09 0.14 -0.28
CA ARG A 177 12.28 -1.05 0.57
C ARG A 177 12.35 -0.70 2.06
N GLN A 178 12.95 0.44 2.43
CA GLN A 178 12.92 0.94 3.80
C GLN A 178 11.51 1.38 4.21
N GLU A 179 10.78 2.11 3.36
CA GLU A 179 9.37 2.47 3.56
C GLU A 179 8.49 1.23 3.79
N LEU A 180 8.67 0.17 3.01
CA LEU A 180 7.96 -1.10 3.20
C LEU A 180 8.33 -1.79 4.53
N SER A 181 9.58 -1.70 4.97
CA SER A 181 10.00 -2.23 6.27
C SER A 181 9.39 -1.44 7.43
N VAL A 182 9.30 -0.11 7.31
CA VAL A 182 8.60 0.75 8.27
C VAL A 182 7.11 0.41 8.29
N LEU A 183 6.50 0.21 7.12
CA LEU A 183 5.07 -0.11 6.98
C LEU A 183 4.72 -1.52 7.50
N GLU A 184 5.64 -2.48 7.42
CA GLU A 184 5.46 -3.80 8.06
C GLU A 184 5.59 -3.72 9.59
N MET A 185 6.51 -2.89 10.10
CA MET A 185 6.74 -2.68 11.53
C MET A 185 5.71 -1.75 12.20
N ASP A 186 4.93 -1.00 11.43
CA ASP A 186 3.84 -0.15 11.92
C ASP A 186 2.66 -1.00 12.42
N THR A 187 2.67 -1.32 13.71
CA THR A 187 1.60 -2.08 14.38
C THR A 187 0.32 -1.27 14.60
N ASP A 188 0.38 0.06 14.55
CA ASP A 188 -0.76 0.95 14.77
C ASP A 188 -1.59 1.12 13.49
N ASN A 189 -0.99 0.91 12.32
CA ASN A 189 -1.67 0.81 11.03
C ASN A 189 -2.47 -0.48 10.90
N ALA A 190 -3.61 -0.51 11.59
CA ALA A 190 -4.58 -1.60 11.54
C ALA A 190 -5.06 -1.93 10.12
N ALA A 191 -4.97 -1.01 9.14
CA ALA A 191 -5.35 -1.31 7.76
C ALA A 191 -4.34 -2.22 7.04
N VAL A 192 -3.05 -2.01 7.31
CA VAL A 192 -1.93 -2.83 6.82
C VAL A 192 -1.84 -4.15 7.59
N GLN A 193 -1.89 -4.12 8.93
CA GLN A 193 -1.77 -5.34 9.74
C GLN A 193 -2.91 -6.32 9.47
N ASP A 194 -4.15 -5.83 9.32
CA ASP A 194 -5.30 -6.61 8.86
C ASP A 194 -5.07 -7.25 7.47
N LEU A 195 -4.43 -6.54 6.53
CA LEU A 195 -4.18 -7.02 5.17
C LEU A 195 -3.11 -8.12 5.16
N ILE A 196 -2.00 -7.92 5.88
CA ILE A 196 -0.95 -8.93 6.07
C ILE A 196 -1.57 -10.19 6.67
N LEU A 197 -2.33 -10.06 7.75
CA LEU A 197 -2.94 -11.19 8.45
C LEU A 197 -4.03 -11.89 7.61
N ALA A 198 -4.79 -11.15 6.79
CA ALA A 198 -5.75 -11.72 5.87
C ALA A 198 -5.10 -12.48 4.70
N ALA A 199 -3.92 -12.04 4.24
CA ALA A 199 -3.17 -12.70 3.18
C ALA A 199 -2.41 -13.94 3.68
N GLU A 200 -1.76 -13.85 4.85
CA GLU A 200 -1.08 -14.99 5.50
C GLU A 200 -2.05 -16.13 5.85
N ASN A 201 -3.33 -15.82 6.11
CA ASN A 201 -4.40 -16.79 6.32
C ASN A 201 -4.77 -17.65 5.08
N ILE A 202 -4.09 -17.45 3.93
CA ILE A 202 -4.36 -18.11 2.66
C ILE A 202 -3.01 -18.47 1.99
N PRO A 203 -2.40 -19.63 2.33
CA PRO A 203 -1.06 -20.01 1.83
C PRO A 203 -0.94 -20.07 0.30
N GLU A 204 -2.07 -20.18 -0.40
CA GLU A 204 -2.15 -20.22 -1.85
C GLU A 204 -1.83 -18.87 -2.51
N ILE A 205 -2.00 -17.72 -1.83
CA ILE A 205 -1.71 -16.42 -2.46
C ILE A 205 -0.21 -16.25 -2.74
N LYS A 206 0.65 -16.92 -1.96
CA LYS A 206 2.13 -16.90 -2.11
C LYS A 206 2.62 -17.55 -3.43
N LYS A 207 1.70 -18.08 -4.25
CA LYS A 207 1.97 -18.69 -5.56
C LYS A 207 1.49 -17.84 -6.74
N TYR A 208 0.90 -16.67 -6.49
CA TYR A 208 0.40 -15.77 -7.53
C TYR A 208 1.45 -14.75 -7.99
N ASP A 209 1.26 -14.23 -9.19
CA ASP A 209 2.12 -13.22 -9.81
C ASP A 209 1.85 -11.80 -9.28
N MET A 210 2.84 -10.91 -9.38
CA MET A 210 2.71 -9.50 -8.96
C MET A 210 1.48 -8.79 -9.56
N PRO A 211 1.12 -8.96 -10.86
CA PRO A 211 -0.13 -8.47 -11.42
C PRO A 211 -1.41 -8.95 -10.70
N THR A 212 -1.45 -10.17 -10.17
CA THR A 212 -2.63 -10.67 -9.43
C THR A 212 -2.61 -10.23 -7.96
N LEU A 213 -1.43 -10.17 -7.33
CA LEU A 213 -1.27 -9.61 -5.98
C LEU A 213 -1.73 -8.13 -5.95
N TRP A 214 -1.31 -7.31 -6.93
CA TRP A 214 -1.77 -5.92 -7.08
C TRP A 214 -3.28 -5.78 -7.33
N LYS A 215 -3.87 -6.68 -8.12
CA LYS A 215 -5.33 -6.72 -8.30
C LYS A 215 -6.06 -7.08 -7.01
N PHE A 216 -5.44 -7.89 -6.13
CA PHE A 216 -5.99 -8.21 -4.81
C PHE A 216 -5.84 -7.06 -3.82
N THR A 217 -4.67 -6.44 -3.69
CA THR A 217 -4.46 -5.28 -2.80
C THR A 217 -5.34 -4.10 -3.19
N SER A 218 -5.44 -3.79 -4.49
CA SER A 218 -6.35 -2.76 -5.02
C SER A 218 -7.82 -3.07 -4.73
N ALA A 219 -8.22 -4.34 -4.84
CA ALA A 219 -9.56 -4.77 -4.46
C ALA A 219 -9.79 -4.70 -2.94
N ASN A 220 -8.77 -4.98 -2.13
CA ASN A 220 -8.83 -4.86 -0.67
C ASN A 220 -9.01 -3.39 -0.26
N LYS A 221 -8.19 -2.46 -0.79
CA LYS A 221 -8.35 -1.00 -0.61
C LYS A 221 -9.77 -0.52 -0.97
N LYS A 222 -10.34 -1.05 -2.06
CA LYS A 222 -11.69 -0.66 -2.54
C LYS A 222 -12.84 -1.20 -1.67
N VAL A 223 -12.70 -2.37 -1.06
CA VAL A 223 -13.71 -2.96 -0.16
C VAL A 223 -13.55 -2.46 1.28
N PHE A 224 -12.30 -2.23 1.71
CA PHE A 224 -11.93 -1.84 3.06
C PHE A 224 -11.13 -0.52 3.06
N PRO A 225 -11.75 0.64 2.76
CA PRO A 225 -11.05 1.92 2.71
C PRO A 225 -10.39 2.29 4.04
N GLU A 226 -9.25 2.96 3.97
CA GLU A 226 -8.50 3.52 5.09
C GLU A 226 -9.35 4.53 5.90
N GLY A 227 -8.97 4.76 7.16
CA GLY A 227 -9.72 5.62 8.09
C GLY A 227 -11.03 5.02 8.63
N LYS A 228 -11.48 3.85 8.14
CA LYS A 228 -12.63 3.10 8.69
C LYS A 228 -12.16 1.82 9.37
N ARG A 229 -12.75 1.51 10.54
CA ARG A 229 -12.47 0.26 11.25
C ARG A 229 -13.29 -0.88 10.64
N HIS A 230 -12.60 -1.87 10.09
CA HIS A 230 -13.20 -3.06 9.49
C HIS A 230 -13.03 -4.27 10.40
N GLU A 231 -13.74 -5.35 10.08
CA GLU A 231 -13.66 -6.61 10.82
C GLU A 231 -12.68 -7.57 10.11
N LEU A 232 -11.60 -7.96 10.80
CA LEU A 232 -10.60 -8.90 10.27
C LEU A 232 -11.22 -10.17 9.67
N GLY A 233 -12.24 -10.74 10.33
CA GLY A 233 -12.96 -11.91 9.83
C GLY A 233 -13.57 -11.70 8.44
N LYS A 234 -14.11 -10.50 8.17
CA LYS A 234 -14.65 -10.12 6.85
C LYS A 234 -13.55 -9.93 5.81
N ARG A 235 -12.38 -9.40 6.18
CA ARG A 235 -11.22 -9.32 5.27
C ARG A 235 -10.68 -10.70 4.91
N ILE A 236 -10.54 -11.61 5.88
CA ILE A 236 -10.14 -13.01 5.66
C ILE A 236 -11.17 -13.70 4.75
N GLN A 237 -12.47 -13.50 5.00
CA GLN A 237 -13.54 -14.05 4.16
C GLN A 237 -13.48 -13.49 2.72
N PHE A 238 -13.39 -12.17 2.55
CA PHE A 238 -13.24 -11.54 1.24
C PHE A 238 -12.05 -12.10 0.48
N ALA A 239 -10.88 -12.20 1.12
CA ALA A 239 -9.67 -12.72 0.49
C ALA A 239 -9.84 -14.19 0.08
N LYS A 240 -10.43 -15.05 0.92
CA LYS A 240 -10.69 -16.46 0.56
C LYS A 240 -11.61 -16.57 -0.65
N LEU A 241 -12.67 -15.76 -0.71
CA LEU A 241 -13.59 -15.70 -1.84
C LEU A 241 -12.95 -15.08 -3.09
N TRP A 242 -12.07 -14.10 -2.94
CA TRP A 242 -11.35 -13.43 -4.02
C TRP A 242 -10.51 -14.40 -4.85
N PHE A 243 -9.69 -15.20 -4.17
CA PHE A 243 -8.81 -16.15 -4.84
C PHE A 243 -9.56 -17.37 -5.39
N ALA A 244 -10.61 -17.85 -4.69
CA ALA A 244 -11.50 -18.88 -5.19
C ALA A 244 -12.35 -18.44 -6.40
N THR A 245 -12.63 -17.15 -6.56
CA THR A 245 -13.41 -16.60 -7.68
C THR A 245 -12.56 -16.53 -8.96
N ASN A 246 -13.18 -16.87 -10.10
CA ASN A 246 -12.56 -16.79 -11.42
C ASN A 246 -12.06 -15.37 -11.71
N ALA A 247 -10.89 -15.24 -12.35
CA ALA A 247 -10.26 -13.96 -12.66
C ALA A 247 -11.15 -12.97 -13.43
N ILE A 248 -12.09 -13.46 -14.25
CA ILE A 248 -13.08 -12.65 -14.98
C ILE A 248 -14.10 -12.02 -14.03
N ASP A 249 -14.47 -12.75 -12.98
CA ASP A 249 -15.62 -12.44 -12.11
C ASP A 249 -15.22 -11.73 -10.81
N ARG A 250 -13.92 -11.74 -10.48
CA ARG A 250 -13.34 -10.98 -9.35
C ARG A 250 -13.81 -9.51 -9.34
N GLY A 251 -13.83 -8.83 -10.48
CA GLY A 251 -14.30 -7.44 -10.56
C GLY A 251 -15.79 -7.22 -10.21
N ILE A 252 -16.62 -8.26 -10.26
CA ILE A 252 -18.00 -8.23 -9.75
C ILE A 252 -17.97 -8.39 -8.23
N LEU A 253 -17.22 -9.37 -7.72
CA LEU A 253 -17.08 -9.60 -6.28
C LEU A 253 -16.58 -8.36 -5.51
N THR A 254 -15.66 -7.56 -6.07
CA THR A 254 -15.24 -6.29 -5.43
C THR A 254 -16.40 -5.32 -5.28
N ARG A 255 -17.25 -5.22 -6.31
CA ARG A 255 -18.33 -4.23 -6.36
C ARG A 255 -19.38 -4.55 -5.30
N GLU A 256 -19.79 -5.80 -5.22
CA GLU A 256 -20.79 -6.26 -4.25
C GLU A 256 -20.27 -6.19 -2.81
N TRP A 257 -19.00 -6.49 -2.58
CA TRP A 257 -18.41 -6.33 -1.24
C TRP A 257 -18.21 -4.86 -0.85
N ALA A 258 -17.81 -3.98 -1.77
CA ALA A 258 -17.71 -2.54 -1.52
C ALA A 258 -19.09 -1.86 -1.34
N ALA A 259 -20.15 -2.42 -1.92
CA ALA A 259 -21.54 -2.02 -1.67
C ALA A 259 -22.09 -2.53 -0.32
N GLY A 260 -21.37 -3.44 0.36
CA GLY A 260 -21.79 -4.06 1.63
C GLY A 260 -22.67 -5.30 1.49
N ASN A 261 -22.89 -5.81 0.28
CA ASN A 261 -23.72 -7.00 0.01
C ASN A 261 -23.01 -8.31 0.40
N CYS A 262 -21.67 -8.30 0.50
CA CYS A 262 -20.83 -9.37 1.04
C CYS A 262 -21.10 -10.79 0.48
N ILE A 263 -21.42 -10.89 -0.82
CA ILE A 263 -21.82 -12.15 -1.48
C ILE A 263 -20.79 -13.27 -1.33
N SER A 264 -21.28 -14.51 -1.22
CA SER A 264 -20.45 -15.71 -1.02
C SER A 264 -19.88 -16.31 -2.33
N SER A 265 -20.48 -16.00 -3.48
CA SER A 265 -19.98 -16.39 -4.80
C SER A 265 -20.65 -15.54 -5.90
N VAL A 266 -19.98 -15.34 -7.03
CA VAL A 266 -20.60 -14.69 -8.19
C VAL A 266 -21.42 -15.71 -8.96
N LEU A 267 -22.75 -15.63 -8.86
CA LEU A 267 -23.66 -16.51 -9.56
C LEU A 267 -23.70 -16.19 -11.07
N LYS A 268 -23.81 -17.23 -11.89
CA LYS A 268 -23.77 -17.13 -13.36
C LYS A 268 -25.03 -17.68 -13.98
N THR A 269 -25.53 -16.97 -14.99
CA THR A 269 -26.60 -17.42 -15.88
C THR A 269 -26.18 -18.63 -16.71
N ASP A 270 -27.15 -19.36 -17.25
CA ASP A 270 -26.93 -20.38 -18.29
C ASP A 270 -26.25 -19.81 -19.56
N ALA A 271 -26.13 -18.47 -19.67
CA ALA A 271 -25.43 -17.74 -20.73
C ALA A 271 -24.04 -17.19 -20.32
N GLY A 272 -23.56 -17.46 -19.11
CA GLY A 272 -22.24 -17.01 -18.61
C GLY A 272 -22.16 -15.54 -18.16
N THR A 273 -23.24 -14.77 -18.29
CA THR A 273 -23.37 -13.42 -17.73
C THR A 273 -23.66 -13.47 -16.22
N ASN A 274 -23.52 -12.34 -15.51
CA ASN A 274 -23.86 -12.25 -14.08
C ASN A 274 -25.34 -12.57 -13.84
N ALA A 275 -25.65 -13.50 -12.94
CA ALA A 275 -27.03 -13.82 -12.57
C ALA A 275 -27.64 -12.83 -11.57
N GLY A 276 -26.82 -12.03 -10.88
CA GLY A 276 -27.29 -11.18 -9.78
C GLY A 276 -27.38 -11.94 -8.46
N GLY A 277 -28.24 -11.44 -7.57
CA GLY A 277 -28.44 -11.95 -6.22
C GLY A 277 -27.68 -11.17 -5.14
N GLY A 278 -27.22 -9.96 -5.47
CA GLY A 278 -26.62 -9.02 -4.51
C GLY A 278 -27.65 -8.06 -3.91
N ASN A 279 -28.72 -7.75 -4.66
CA ASN A 279 -29.74 -6.81 -4.23
C ASN A 279 -30.68 -7.40 -3.17
N LYS A 280 -31.18 -6.53 -2.28
CA LYS A 280 -32.31 -6.86 -1.40
C LYS A 280 -33.57 -7.01 -2.24
N THR A 281 -34.32 -8.09 -2.00
CA THR A 281 -35.59 -8.38 -2.68
C THR A 281 -36.71 -8.60 -1.66
N ASP A 282 -37.95 -8.65 -2.13
CA ASP A 282 -39.19 -8.99 -1.39
C ASP A 282 -39.20 -10.37 -0.68
N ARG A 283 -38.12 -11.15 -0.81
CA ARG A 283 -37.95 -12.45 -0.17
C ARG A 283 -37.50 -12.28 1.28
N ASN A 284 -37.74 -13.30 2.11
CA ASN A 284 -37.18 -13.35 3.46
C ASN A 284 -35.63 -13.25 3.40
N PRO A 285 -34.96 -12.37 4.16
CA PRO A 285 -33.50 -12.27 4.22
C PRO A 285 -32.75 -13.59 4.46
N ASP A 286 -33.36 -14.56 5.16
CA ASP A 286 -32.78 -15.90 5.40
C ASP A 286 -32.86 -16.84 4.17
N TYR A 287 -33.48 -16.41 3.07
CA TYR A 287 -33.73 -17.24 1.89
C TYR A 287 -32.65 -17.06 0.81
N THR A 288 -31.72 -18.02 0.71
CA THR A 288 -30.69 -18.04 -0.34
C THR A 288 -31.31 -18.21 -1.72
N HIS A 289 -31.33 -17.13 -2.52
CA HIS A 289 -31.82 -17.17 -3.89
C HIS A 289 -30.73 -17.59 -4.87
N THR A 290 -31.04 -18.54 -5.76
CA THR A 290 -30.14 -19.13 -6.77
C THR A 290 -30.96 -19.52 -8.00
N LEU A 291 -30.32 -19.89 -9.12
CA LEU A 291 -31.05 -20.38 -10.31
C LEU A 291 -31.93 -21.61 -10.03
N ASP A 292 -31.57 -22.44 -9.05
CA ASP A 292 -32.33 -23.65 -8.70
C ASP A 292 -33.53 -23.33 -7.78
N THR A 293 -33.48 -22.24 -6.99
CA THR A 293 -34.65 -21.75 -6.26
C THR A 293 -35.54 -20.86 -7.13
N LEU A 294 -34.95 -20.12 -8.07
CA LEU A 294 -35.65 -19.44 -9.17
C LEU A 294 -36.50 -20.42 -9.98
N ASP A 295 -36.00 -21.61 -10.33
CA ASP A 295 -36.81 -22.62 -11.03
C ASP A 295 -38.06 -23.04 -10.22
N VAL A 296 -37.98 -23.10 -8.88
CA VAL A 296 -39.14 -23.36 -8.03
C VAL A 296 -40.12 -22.17 -8.05
N GLU A 297 -39.63 -20.93 -8.03
CA GLU A 297 -40.45 -19.73 -8.15
C GLU A 297 -41.16 -19.63 -9.52
N ILE A 298 -40.46 -19.94 -10.63
CA ILE A 298 -41.05 -20.02 -11.97
C ILE A 298 -42.12 -21.13 -12.02
N ALA A 299 -41.84 -22.31 -11.46
CA ALA A 299 -42.81 -23.40 -11.40
C ALA A 299 -44.07 -23.05 -10.59
N LEU A 300 -43.92 -22.29 -9.49
CA LEU A 300 -45.04 -21.73 -8.72
C LEU A 300 -45.83 -20.70 -9.54
N ALA A 301 -45.15 -19.76 -10.20
CA ALA A 301 -45.80 -18.72 -11.02
C ALA A 301 -46.64 -19.30 -12.16
N THR A 302 -46.20 -20.40 -12.78
CA THR A 302 -46.94 -21.10 -13.85
C THR A 302 -48.21 -21.85 -13.39
N MET A 303 -48.53 -21.89 -12.09
CA MET A 303 -49.76 -22.51 -11.61
C MET A 303 -50.99 -21.60 -11.82
N PRO A 304 -52.15 -22.14 -12.24
CA PRO A 304 -53.34 -21.37 -12.61
C PRO A 304 -54.24 -20.99 -11.42
N MET A 305 -53.74 -21.05 -10.18
CA MET A 305 -54.46 -20.70 -8.96
C MET A 305 -53.68 -19.62 -8.21
N ASP A 306 -54.38 -18.68 -7.60
CA ASP A 306 -53.77 -17.61 -6.80
C ASP A 306 -53.58 -18.04 -5.35
N PHE A 307 -52.51 -17.55 -4.73
CA PHE A 307 -52.10 -17.92 -3.38
C PHE A 307 -51.13 -16.90 -2.78
N ASP A 308 -50.78 -17.08 -1.52
CA ASP A 308 -49.79 -16.26 -0.84
C ASP A 308 -48.37 -16.58 -1.37
N ILE A 309 -47.84 -15.74 -2.27
CA ILE A 309 -46.50 -15.94 -2.86
C ILE A 309 -45.35 -15.87 -1.84
N TYR A 310 -45.60 -15.40 -0.61
CA TYR A 310 -44.62 -15.36 0.47
C TYR A 310 -44.81 -16.53 1.46
N ASN A 311 -46.05 -17.01 1.64
CA ASN A 311 -46.42 -18.07 2.58
C ASN A 311 -47.27 -19.19 1.92
N PHE A 312 -46.74 -19.83 0.87
CA PHE A 312 -47.47 -20.85 0.10
C PHE A 312 -47.49 -22.23 0.80
N PRO A 313 -48.64 -22.95 0.81
CA PRO A 313 -48.75 -24.27 1.44
C PRO A 313 -47.77 -25.33 0.91
N ALA A 314 -47.38 -26.25 1.79
CA ALA A 314 -46.42 -27.33 1.49
C ALA A 314 -46.87 -28.25 0.34
N SER A 315 -48.19 -28.41 0.13
CA SER A 315 -48.76 -29.13 -1.01
C SER A 315 -48.46 -28.47 -2.35
N ILE A 316 -48.55 -27.14 -2.43
CA ILE A 316 -48.21 -26.33 -3.62
C ILE A 316 -46.70 -26.38 -3.86
N HIS A 317 -45.88 -26.21 -2.80
CA HIS A 317 -44.42 -26.34 -2.90
C HIS A 317 -43.99 -27.73 -3.41
N ARG A 318 -44.63 -28.82 -2.95
CA ARG A 318 -44.37 -30.17 -3.47
C ARG A 318 -44.71 -30.26 -4.96
N ARG A 319 -45.86 -29.72 -5.39
CA ARG A 319 -46.27 -29.74 -6.80
C ARG A 319 -45.33 -28.91 -7.69
N ALA A 320 -44.81 -27.79 -7.20
CA ALA A 320 -43.79 -26.99 -7.91
C ALA A 320 -42.50 -27.82 -8.14
N LYS A 321 -42.02 -28.51 -7.10
CA LYS A 321 -40.86 -29.41 -7.22
C LYS A 321 -41.09 -30.57 -8.19
N GLU A 322 -42.31 -31.11 -8.27
CA GLU A 322 -42.66 -32.09 -9.31
C GLU A 322 -42.60 -31.49 -10.73
N ILE A 323 -43.11 -30.27 -10.92
CA ILE A 323 -43.08 -29.55 -12.22
C ILE A 323 -41.63 -29.33 -12.67
N VAL A 324 -40.75 -28.88 -11.76
CA VAL A 324 -39.30 -28.73 -12.03
C VAL A 324 -38.67 -30.08 -12.39
N GLN A 325 -38.90 -31.12 -11.59
CA GLN A 325 -38.32 -32.45 -11.79
C GLN A 325 -38.74 -33.10 -13.12
N LYS A 326 -40.01 -32.95 -13.49
CA LYS A 326 -40.59 -33.51 -14.73
C LYS A 326 -40.36 -32.60 -15.95
N LYS A 327 -39.90 -31.37 -15.74
CA LYS A 327 -39.78 -30.29 -16.75
C LYS A 327 -41.06 -30.11 -17.55
N GLU A 328 -42.18 -29.96 -16.83
CA GLU A 328 -43.50 -29.73 -17.44
C GLU A 328 -43.54 -28.37 -18.14
N SER A 329 -44.36 -28.26 -19.19
CA SER A 329 -44.61 -26.99 -19.90
C SER A 329 -45.80 -26.27 -19.25
N PRO A 330 -45.79 -24.93 -19.08
CA PRO A 330 -44.87 -23.96 -19.68
C PRO A 330 -43.58 -23.69 -18.86
N PHE A 331 -43.43 -24.27 -17.66
CA PHE A 331 -42.25 -24.03 -16.79
C PHE A 331 -40.92 -24.24 -17.52
N LYS A 332 -40.77 -25.33 -18.28
CA LYS A 332 -39.55 -25.68 -19.02
C LYS A 332 -39.09 -24.57 -19.98
N GLU A 333 -40.04 -23.94 -20.67
CA GLU A 333 -39.79 -22.88 -21.64
C GLU A 333 -39.41 -21.56 -20.94
N TRP A 334 -40.10 -21.22 -19.85
CA TRP A 334 -39.80 -20.05 -19.03
C TRP A 334 -38.45 -20.14 -18.32
N SER A 335 -38.15 -21.28 -17.68
CA SER A 335 -36.85 -21.56 -17.05
C SER A 335 -35.70 -21.40 -18.04
N ALA A 336 -35.81 -22.00 -19.23
CA ALA A 336 -34.77 -21.93 -20.27
C ALA A 336 -34.57 -20.54 -20.92
N ALA A 337 -35.47 -19.60 -20.66
CA ALA A 337 -35.33 -18.18 -21.04
C ALA A 337 -34.81 -17.34 -19.86
N LEU A 338 -35.48 -17.39 -18.71
CA LEU A 338 -35.15 -16.57 -17.54
C LEU A 338 -33.76 -16.91 -16.96
N ARG A 339 -33.32 -18.18 -16.98
CA ARG A 339 -31.95 -18.56 -16.59
C ARG A 339 -30.83 -17.92 -17.42
N LYS A 340 -31.14 -17.28 -18.56
CA LYS A 340 -30.19 -16.56 -19.43
C LYS A 340 -30.22 -15.03 -19.26
N VAL A 341 -31.19 -14.51 -18.51
CA VAL A 341 -31.34 -13.06 -18.29
C VAL A 341 -30.29 -12.59 -17.29
N ALA A 342 -29.51 -11.57 -17.66
CA ALA A 342 -28.53 -10.97 -16.76
C ALA A 342 -29.24 -10.29 -15.58
N GLY A 343 -28.73 -10.47 -14.37
CA GLY A 343 -29.33 -9.93 -13.14
C GLY A 343 -30.67 -10.57 -12.74
N ILE A 344 -31.06 -11.72 -13.29
CA ILE A 344 -32.37 -12.35 -13.01
C ILE A 344 -32.66 -12.59 -11.51
N LEU A 345 -31.63 -12.83 -10.70
CA LEU A 345 -31.76 -13.07 -9.25
C LEU A 345 -31.87 -11.77 -8.43
N ASP A 346 -31.67 -10.60 -9.02
CA ASP A 346 -31.87 -9.31 -8.35
C ASP A 346 -33.34 -8.85 -8.36
N TYR A 347 -34.20 -9.43 -9.21
CA TYR A 347 -35.62 -9.06 -9.31
C TYR A 347 -36.48 -9.66 -8.19
N SER A 348 -37.56 -8.96 -7.81
CA SER A 348 -38.52 -9.44 -6.81
C SER A 348 -39.24 -10.71 -7.28
N ARG A 349 -39.66 -11.55 -6.32
CA ARG A 349 -40.53 -12.69 -6.57
C ARG A 349 -41.85 -12.22 -7.18
N ALA A 350 -42.41 -11.11 -6.69
CA ALA A 350 -43.61 -10.50 -7.26
C ALA A 350 -43.45 -10.15 -8.74
N ALA A 351 -42.33 -9.54 -9.16
CA ALA A 351 -42.08 -9.20 -10.56
C ALA A 351 -41.96 -10.44 -11.45
N ILE A 352 -41.27 -11.50 -10.99
CA ILE A 352 -41.15 -12.76 -11.73
C ILE A 352 -42.52 -13.45 -11.90
N PHE A 353 -43.35 -13.45 -10.85
CA PHE A 353 -44.72 -13.96 -10.92
C PHE A 353 -45.59 -13.12 -11.87
N ALA A 354 -45.57 -11.80 -11.74
CA ALA A 354 -46.33 -10.86 -12.57
C ALA A 354 -45.96 -10.96 -14.06
N LEU A 355 -44.66 -11.12 -14.36
CA LEU A 355 -44.16 -11.33 -15.72
C LEU A 355 -44.77 -12.58 -16.37
N ILE A 356 -44.73 -13.71 -15.65
CA ILE A 356 -45.20 -15.01 -16.13
C ILE A 356 -46.73 -15.05 -16.25
N ARG A 357 -47.45 -14.43 -15.28
CA ARG A 357 -48.92 -14.45 -15.19
C ARG A 357 -49.59 -13.41 -16.09
N GLY A 358 -48.94 -12.26 -16.36
CA GLY A 358 -49.39 -11.27 -17.33
C GLY A 358 -49.20 -11.68 -18.80
N ALA A 359 -48.50 -12.79 -19.06
CA ALA A 359 -48.19 -13.25 -20.40
C ALA A 359 -49.38 -13.93 -21.09
N THR A 360 -49.55 -13.70 -22.40
CA THR A 360 -50.53 -14.44 -23.21
C THR A 360 -50.21 -15.94 -23.22
N SER A 361 -51.23 -16.80 -23.05
CA SER A 361 -51.09 -18.25 -22.85
C SER A 361 -50.06 -18.93 -23.74
N ASP A 362 -50.02 -18.57 -25.02
CA ASP A 362 -49.31 -19.33 -26.04
C ASP A 362 -47.84 -18.90 -26.22
N ILE A 363 -47.42 -17.76 -25.63
CA ILE A 363 -46.13 -17.11 -25.97
C ILE A 363 -44.89 -18.00 -25.71
N HIS A 364 -44.99 -18.90 -24.73
CA HIS A 364 -43.93 -19.84 -24.37
C HIS A 364 -43.56 -20.81 -25.50
N HIS A 365 -44.44 -21.02 -26.49
CA HIS A 365 -44.13 -21.79 -27.71
C HIS A 365 -43.18 -21.08 -28.68
N PHE A 366 -42.94 -19.77 -28.51
CA PHE A 366 -42.21 -18.93 -29.45
C PHE A 366 -40.99 -18.28 -28.77
N PRO A 367 -39.81 -18.93 -28.74
CA PRO A 367 -38.67 -18.47 -27.93
C PRO A 367 -38.21 -17.02 -28.18
N VAL A 368 -38.27 -16.55 -29.43
CA VAL A 368 -37.91 -15.16 -29.78
C VAL A 368 -38.95 -14.16 -29.23
N SER A 369 -40.24 -14.47 -29.36
CA SER A 369 -41.32 -13.64 -28.82
C SER A 369 -41.31 -13.64 -27.29
N LEU A 370 -41.03 -14.79 -26.66
CA LEU A 370 -40.87 -14.95 -25.23
C LEU A 370 -39.71 -14.07 -24.71
N GLN A 371 -38.53 -14.12 -25.34
CA GLN A 371 -37.40 -13.27 -24.94
C GLN A 371 -37.70 -11.77 -25.15
N THR A 372 -38.38 -11.42 -26.25
CA THR A 372 -38.79 -10.03 -26.53
C THR A 372 -39.77 -9.53 -25.46
N TYR A 373 -40.74 -10.35 -25.05
CA TYR A 373 -41.68 -10.04 -23.98
C TYR A 373 -40.98 -9.91 -22.62
N ILE A 374 -40.06 -10.82 -22.27
CA ILE A 374 -39.26 -10.74 -21.04
C ILE A 374 -38.53 -9.40 -20.97
N ASN A 375 -37.79 -9.04 -22.03
CA ASN A 375 -37.02 -7.79 -22.09
C ASN A 375 -37.89 -6.53 -22.03
N ALA A 376 -39.17 -6.61 -22.41
CA ALA A 376 -40.09 -5.48 -22.42
C ALA A 376 -40.93 -5.33 -21.13
N ASN A 377 -41.08 -6.40 -20.34
CA ASN A 377 -41.99 -6.43 -19.18
C ASN A 377 -41.28 -6.66 -17.84
N LEU A 378 -40.06 -7.19 -17.83
CA LEU A 378 -39.23 -7.32 -16.62
C LEU A 378 -38.48 -5.99 -16.38
N THR A 379 -39.21 -4.96 -15.96
CA THR A 379 -38.77 -3.55 -15.88
C THR A 379 -38.84 -2.98 -14.47
N GLU A 380 -38.84 -3.84 -13.45
CA GLU A 380 -38.82 -3.41 -12.05
C GLU A 380 -37.48 -2.76 -11.68
N HIS A 381 -37.54 -1.58 -11.04
CA HIS A 381 -36.37 -0.85 -10.54
C HIS A 381 -36.26 -0.83 -9.01
N LYS A 382 -37.26 -1.35 -8.29
CA LYS A 382 -37.27 -1.45 -6.83
C LYS A 382 -37.71 -2.85 -6.40
N HIS A 383 -36.75 -3.65 -5.94
CA HIS A 383 -36.93 -5.09 -5.75
C HIS A 383 -37.31 -5.49 -4.31
N ASP A 384 -37.00 -4.65 -3.32
CA ASP A 384 -37.23 -4.86 -1.89
C ASP A 384 -38.69 -4.64 -1.47
N ALA A 385 -39.39 -3.74 -2.17
CA ALA A 385 -40.80 -3.42 -1.92
C ALA A 385 -41.56 -3.26 -3.26
N PRO A 386 -42.03 -4.36 -3.86
CA PRO A 386 -42.78 -4.34 -5.11
C PRO A 386 -44.11 -3.58 -4.97
N SER A 387 -44.57 -3.00 -6.09
CA SER A 387 -45.80 -2.20 -6.09
C SER A 387 -47.06 -3.04 -5.85
N ALA A 388 -48.15 -2.41 -5.38
CA ALA A 388 -49.45 -3.07 -5.24
C ALA A 388 -49.95 -3.64 -6.59
N GLU A 389 -49.70 -2.95 -7.70
CA GLU A 389 -50.02 -3.41 -9.06
C GLU A 389 -49.18 -4.64 -9.45
N THR A 390 -47.91 -4.69 -9.03
CA THR A 390 -47.04 -5.86 -9.21
C THR A 390 -47.57 -7.06 -8.43
N LEU A 391 -48.01 -6.85 -7.18
CA LEU A 391 -48.58 -7.90 -6.31
C LEU A 391 -49.92 -8.43 -6.84
N GLU A 392 -50.79 -7.54 -7.36
CA GLU A 392 -52.04 -7.92 -8.01
C GLU A 392 -51.78 -8.74 -9.28
N LYS A 393 -50.88 -8.28 -10.16
CA LYS A 393 -50.46 -9.03 -11.37
C LYS A 393 -49.75 -10.35 -11.05
N ALA A 394 -49.07 -10.45 -9.91
CA ALA A 394 -48.50 -11.68 -9.41
C ALA A 394 -49.56 -12.67 -8.88
N GLY A 395 -50.80 -12.23 -8.66
CA GLY A 395 -51.86 -13.01 -8.00
C GLY A 395 -51.54 -13.32 -6.54
N HIS A 396 -50.89 -12.38 -5.83
CA HIS A 396 -50.63 -12.52 -4.40
C HIS A 396 -51.92 -12.39 -3.59
N VAL A 397 -52.32 -13.46 -2.91
CA VAL A 397 -53.44 -13.45 -1.96
C VAL A 397 -52.88 -13.50 -0.54
N SER A 398 -52.90 -12.37 0.17
CA SER A 398 -52.40 -12.29 1.54
C SER A 398 -53.20 -13.20 2.49
N SER A 399 -52.55 -14.23 3.01
CA SER A 399 -53.14 -15.17 3.97
C SER A 399 -53.62 -14.47 5.26
N ALA A 400 -52.92 -13.42 5.68
CA ALA A 400 -53.30 -12.56 6.80
C ALA A 400 -54.56 -11.71 6.50
N ALA A 401 -54.69 -11.17 5.28
CA ALA A 401 -55.86 -10.39 4.90
C ALA A 401 -57.13 -11.25 4.76
N VAL A 402 -57.02 -12.44 4.16
CA VAL A 402 -58.15 -13.38 4.01
C VAL A 402 -58.63 -13.90 5.37
N THR A 403 -57.71 -14.19 6.31
CA THR A 403 -58.09 -14.58 7.67
C THR A 403 -58.71 -13.42 8.46
N LEU A 404 -58.25 -12.18 8.29
CA LEU A 404 -58.88 -10.99 8.87
C LEU A 404 -60.28 -10.71 8.31
N ASP A 405 -60.50 -10.86 7.01
CA ASP A 405 -61.82 -10.71 6.37
C ASP A 405 -62.79 -11.82 6.81
N ALA A 406 -62.33 -13.07 6.88
CA ALA A 406 -63.12 -14.18 7.41
C ALA A 406 -63.49 -13.98 8.90
N VAL A 407 -62.56 -13.48 9.72
CA VAL A 407 -62.82 -13.17 11.14
C VAL A 407 -63.79 -11.97 11.29
N LYS A 408 -63.66 -10.92 10.47
CA LYS A 408 -64.62 -9.80 10.47
C LYS A 408 -66.02 -10.26 10.07
N LYS A 409 -66.16 -11.04 8.99
CA LYS A 409 -67.45 -11.63 8.58
C LYS A 409 -68.06 -12.56 9.64
N ALA A 410 -67.23 -13.24 10.44
CA ALA A 410 -67.68 -14.03 11.59
C ALA A 410 -68.07 -13.19 12.83
N ILE A 411 -67.69 -11.91 12.88
CA ILE A 411 -68.06 -10.96 13.94
C ILE A 411 -69.34 -10.19 13.56
N ASP A 412 -69.44 -9.73 12.31
CA ASP A 412 -70.48 -8.81 11.83
C ASP A 412 -71.87 -9.45 11.58
N ALA A 413 -71.96 -10.78 11.70
CA ALA A 413 -73.20 -11.56 11.82
C ALA A 413 -74.26 -11.43 10.70
N ASP A 414 -73.93 -11.92 9.51
CA ASP A 414 -74.94 -12.46 8.56
C ASP A 414 -75.12 -13.98 8.79
N GLU A 415 -76.29 -14.55 8.49
CA GLU A 415 -76.59 -15.97 8.79
C GLU A 415 -75.99 -16.95 7.76
N GLY A 416 -74.67 -17.03 7.74
CA GLY A 416 -73.90 -18.05 7.02
C GLY A 416 -72.92 -18.78 7.95
N VAL A 417 -73.03 -20.10 8.06
CA VAL A 417 -71.95 -20.92 8.65
C VAL A 417 -70.74 -20.82 7.73
N PRO A 418 -69.55 -20.37 8.19
CA PRO A 418 -68.38 -20.30 7.34
C PRO A 418 -67.95 -21.70 6.92
N ASP A 419 -67.80 -21.92 5.61
CA ASP A 419 -67.42 -23.23 5.06
C ASP A 419 -65.91 -23.49 5.23
N LEU A 420 -65.57 -23.98 6.43
CA LEU A 420 -64.22 -24.35 6.83
C LEU A 420 -63.69 -25.59 6.08
N GLU A 421 -64.52 -26.34 5.34
CA GLU A 421 -64.06 -27.52 4.58
C GLU A 421 -63.22 -27.15 3.34
N THR A 422 -63.23 -25.88 2.93
CA THR A 422 -62.44 -25.37 1.80
C THR A 422 -61.00 -24.97 2.14
N LEU A 423 -60.63 -24.92 3.42
CA LEU A 423 -59.28 -24.54 3.87
C LEU A 423 -58.31 -25.73 3.93
N PRO A 424 -57.00 -25.54 3.66
CA PRO A 424 -55.99 -26.57 3.89
C PRO A 424 -55.95 -26.98 5.37
N THR A 425 -55.65 -28.26 5.64
CA THR A 425 -55.74 -28.89 6.98
C THR A 425 -55.02 -28.10 8.08
N ASP A 426 -53.87 -27.53 7.77
CA ASP A 426 -53.03 -26.77 8.71
C ASP A 426 -53.70 -25.46 9.18
N PHE A 427 -54.57 -24.87 8.34
CA PHE A 427 -55.30 -23.63 8.64
C PHE A 427 -56.66 -23.89 9.30
N GLN A 428 -57.28 -25.07 9.12
CA GLN A 428 -58.52 -25.43 9.82
C GLN A 428 -58.32 -25.39 11.35
N VAL A 429 -57.20 -25.91 11.86
CA VAL A 429 -56.90 -25.92 13.29
C VAL A 429 -56.87 -24.49 13.84
N ILE A 430 -56.03 -23.63 13.26
CA ILE A 430 -55.86 -22.22 13.69
C ILE A 430 -57.19 -21.45 13.58
N GLY A 431 -57.93 -21.63 12.50
CA GLY A 431 -59.25 -21.02 12.30
C GLY A 431 -60.26 -21.44 13.38
N THR A 432 -60.34 -22.73 13.71
CA THR A 432 -61.28 -23.20 14.75
C THR A 432 -60.88 -22.76 16.16
N GLU A 433 -59.60 -22.61 16.47
CA GLU A 433 -59.13 -22.08 17.75
C GLU A 433 -59.45 -20.58 17.90
N LEU A 434 -59.22 -19.78 16.84
CA LEU A 434 -59.55 -18.35 16.83
C LEU A 434 -61.05 -18.07 16.91
N VAL A 435 -61.89 -18.88 16.23
CA VAL A 435 -63.36 -18.76 16.34
C VAL A 435 -63.86 -19.09 17.76
N LYS A 436 -63.28 -20.08 18.45
CA LYS A 436 -63.59 -20.36 19.87
C LYS A 436 -63.19 -19.19 20.78
N GLU A 437 -62.03 -18.58 20.55
CA GLU A 437 -61.57 -17.38 21.28
C GLU A 437 -62.49 -16.18 21.05
N ALA A 438 -62.90 -15.92 19.81
CA ALA A 438 -63.82 -14.83 19.47
C ALA A 438 -65.21 -15.04 20.11
N GLN A 439 -65.77 -16.25 20.05
CA GLN A 439 -67.05 -16.58 20.69
C GLN A 439 -67.00 -16.47 22.23
N LYS A 440 -65.82 -16.63 22.84
CA LYS A 440 -65.58 -16.41 24.27
C LYS A 440 -65.60 -14.94 24.70
N LYS A 441 -65.46 -14.00 23.76
CA LYS A 441 -65.26 -12.55 24.00
C LYS A 441 -66.49 -11.69 23.73
N ARG A 442 -67.68 -12.26 23.54
CA ARG A 442 -68.94 -11.48 23.53
C ARG A 442 -69.21 -10.87 24.92
N PRO A 443 -69.42 -9.55 25.04
CA PRO A 443 -69.73 -8.90 26.31
C PRO A 443 -71.13 -9.29 26.82
N ASP A 444 -71.35 -9.19 28.13
CA ASP A 444 -72.66 -9.43 28.73
C ASP A 444 -73.64 -8.29 28.42
N ALA A 445 -74.90 -8.61 28.19
CA ALA A 445 -75.94 -7.64 27.84
C ALA A 445 -76.12 -6.54 28.91
N ASN A 446 -75.83 -6.84 30.18
CA ASN A 446 -75.86 -5.86 31.26
C ASN A 446 -74.79 -4.75 31.13
N GLN A 447 -73.65 -5.03 30.49
CA GLN A 447 -72.55 -4.07 30.31
C GLN A 447 -72.88 -3.05 29.21
N VAL A 448 -73.46 -3.50 28.10
CA VAL A 448 -73.95 -2.61 27.03
C VAL A 448 -75.02 -1.64 27.58
N LEU A 449 -75.97 -2.16 28.36
CA LEU A 449 -77.00 -1.36 29.01
C LEU A 449 -76.47 -0.39 30.09
N ALA A 450 -75.24 -0.56 30.59
CA ALA A 450 -74.61 0.39 31.51
C ALA A 450 -74.01 1.59 30.77
N ALA A 451 -73.34 1.35 29.64
CA ALA A 451 -72.83 2.41 28.78
C ALA A 451 -73.97 3.32 28.25
N GLU A 452 -75.12 2.75 27.86
CA GLU A 452 -76.31 3.52 27.46
C GLU A 452 -76.90 4.40 28.57
N ARG A 453 -76.62 4.10 29.85
CA ARG A 453 -77.05 4.93 31.00
C ARG A 453 -76.05 6.03 31.38
N GLY A 454 -74.91 6.12 30.69
CA GLY A 454 -73.90 7.14 30.95
C GLY A 454 -72.87 6.78 32.04
N GLU A 455 -72.70 5.49 32.34
CA GLU A 455 -71.59 4.97 33.15
C GLU A 455 -70.44 4.56 32.21
N TYR A 456 -69.19 4.88 32.55
CA TYR A 456 -68.03 4.51 31.71
C TYR A 456 -67.74 3.01 31.85
N VAL A 457 -67.77 2.30 30.72
CA VAL A 457 -67.46 0.87 30.62
C VAL A 457 -66.22 0.68 29.74
N GLU A 458 -65.12 0.24 30.34
CA GLU A 458 -63.84 0.02 29.67
C GLU A 458 -63.98 -0.96 28.50
N GLY A 459 -63.49 -0.56 27.31
CA GLY A 459 -63.62 -1.34 26.07
C GLY A 459 -64.97 -1.23 25.34
N ILE A 460 -65.96 -0.49 25.87
CA ILE A 460 -67.24 -0.20 25.21
C ILE A 460 -67.50 1.31 25.10
N SER A 461 -67.11 2.08 26.11
CA SER A 461 -67.21 3.55 26.13
C SER A 461 -65.99 4.21 25.50
N ASP A 462 -66.21 5.26 24.70
CA ASP A 462 -65.13 6.08 24.15
C ASP A 462 -64.35 6.80 25.28
N PRO A 463 -63.03 6.59 25.42
CA PRO A 463 -62.21 7.26 26.43
C PRO A 463 -61.98 8.75 26.16
N THR A 464 -62.27 9.22 24.93
CA THR A 464 -62.01 10.59 24.47
C THR A 464 -63.27 11.47 24.41
N ASP A 465 -64.43 10.93 24.78
CA ASP A 465 -65.68 11.69 24.91
C ASP A 465 -65.56 12.74 26.05
N PRO A 466 -65.67 14.06 25.74
CA PRO A 466 -65.43 15.13 26.71
C PRO A 466 -66.49 15.26 27.82
N LYS A 467 -67.48 14.35 27.89
CA LYS A 467 -68.37 14.24 29.07
C LYS A 467 -67.69 13.60 30.28
N TRP A 468 -66.54 12.93 30.10
CA TRP A 468 -65.78 12.33 31.20
C TRP A 468 -64.75 13.33 31.76
N ILE A 469 -64.60 13.36 33.09
CA ILE A 469 -63.62 14.21 33.79
C ILE A 469 -62.64 13.31 34.55
N THR A 470 -61.35 13.40 34.21
CA THR A 470 -60.29 12.59 34.80
C THR A 470 -59.07 13.44 35.18
N GLU A 471 -59.01 13.86 36.45
CA GLU A 471 -57.74 14.24 37.09
C GLU A 471 -56.97 12.96 37.48
N ASP A 472 -55.71 12.85 37.06
CA ASP A 472 -54.87 11.69 37.39
C ASP A 472 -54.19 11.84 38.76
N LEU A 473 -54.62 11.01 39.71
CA LEU A 473 -54.12 10.96 41.09
C LEU A 473 -52.94 9.98 41.30
N THR A 474 -52.35 9.42 40.24
CA THR A 474 -51.37 8.31 40.34
C THR A 474 -49.90 8.71 40.28
N LYS A 475 -49.55 10.01 40.19
CA LYS A 475 -48.15 10.50 40.20
C LYS A 475 -47.54 10.58 41.61
N PRO A 476 -46.56 9.74 41.99
CA PRO A 476 -45.74 9.98 43.17
C PRO A 476 -44.76 11.14 42.92
N LYS A 477 -44.55 12.00 43.93
CA LYS A 477 -43.47 13.01 43.90
C LYS A 477 -42.11 12.34 44.13
N GLN A 478 -41.10 12.70 43.32
CA GLN A 478 -39.70 12.54 43.71
C GLN A 478 -39.31 13.63 44.74
N PRO A 479 -38.40 13.34 45.69
CA PRO A 479 -37.85 14.32 46.62
C PRO A 479 -36.77 15.19 45.96
N GLU A 480 -36.77 16.49 46.26
CA GLU A 480 -35.81 17.47 45.71
C GLU A 480 -34.48 17.45 46.49
N VAL A 481 -33.39 17.03 45.84
CA VAL A 481 -32.03 17.09 46.42
C VAL A 481 -31.42 18.48 46.13
N SER A 482 -31.51 19.38 47.10
CA SER A 482 -31.07 20.77 46.95
C SER A 482 -29.55 20.94 47.14
N ASN A 483 -28.89 21.61 46.20
CA ASN A 483 -27.51 22.09 46.33
C ASN A 483 -27.50 23.43 47.09
N MET A 484 -26.77 23.54 48.19
CA MET A 484 -26.62 24.80 48.96
C MET A 484 -25.28 25.51 48.73
N GLY A 485 -24.43 24.99 47.85
CA GLY A 485 -23.04 25.44 47.69
C GLY A 485 -22.11 24.88 48.78
N ASN A 486 -20.81 25.09 48.63
CA ASN A 486 -19.75 24.61 49.54
C ASN A 486 -19.81 23.10 49.87
N GLY A 487 -20.29 22.27 48.94
CA GLY A 487 -20.05 20.82 48.96
C GLY A 487 -20.92 19.99 49.90
N VAL A 488 -22.12 20.47 50.28
CA VAL A 488 -23.09 19.69 51.08
C VAL A 488 -24.47 19.71 50.42
N PHE A 489 -25.10 18.54 50.40
CA PHE A 489 -26.49 18.27 50.00
C PHE A 489 -27.18 17.49 51.12
N SER A 490 -28.51 17.52 51.20
CA SER A 490 -29.28 16.78 52.21
C SER A 490 -30.34 15.89 51.57
N ILE A 491 -30.55 14.71 52.16
CA ILE A 491 -31.59 13.73 51.81
C ILE A 491 -32.24 13.28 53.13
N ASP A 492 -33.57 13.17 53.15
CA ASP A 492 -34.34 12.78 54.34
C ASP A 492 -35.51 11.86 53.93
N GLY A 493 -35.96 10.98 54.83
CA GLY A 493 -37.07 10.03 54.60
C GLY A 493 -36.71 8.62 54.11
N LEU A 494 -36.02 7.84 54.95
CA LEU A 494 -35.82 6.37 54.80
C LEU A 494 -36.91 5.57 55.55
N MET A 495 -36.78 4.23 55.62
CA MET A 495 -37.64 3.20 56.28
C MET A 495 -38.83 2.76 55.41
N ASP A 496 -39.24 1.47 55.28
CA ASP A 496 -38.81 0.16 55.82
C ASP A 496 -39.45 -0.98 54.93
N SER A 497 -39.12 -2.28 54.90
CA SER A 497 -38.11 -3.15 55.55
C SER A 497 -37.93 -4.51 54.78
N GLN A 498 -37.34 -5.54 55.42
CA GLN A 498 -37.09 -6.94 54.94
C GLN A 498 -38.20 -7.93 55.40
N PRO A 499 -38.16 -9.29 55.21
CA PRO A 499 -37.19 -10.24 54.58
C PRO A 499 -37.79 -11.14 53.43
N ALA A 500 -37.07 -11.85 52.52
CA ALA A 500 -36.05 -12.94 52.61
C ALA A 500 -36.60 -14.35 53.05
N PRO A 501 -35.95 -15.54 52.82
CA PRO A 501 -34.86 -15.94 51.88
C PRO A 501 -34.97 -17.38 51.23
N ALA A 502 -34.02 -17.74 50.33
CA ALA A 502 -33.52 -19.11 49.99
C ALA A 502 -34.50 -20.11 49.28
N LEU A 503 -34.14 -21.27 48.69
CA LEU A 503 -32.98 -22.21 48.73
C LEU A 503 -32.68 -22.78 47.30
N SER A 504 -31.45 -22.89 46.81
CA SER A 504 -30.46 -24.01 46.93
C SER A 504 -30.51 -25.16 45.88
N ILE A 505 -29.77 -24.96 44.78
CA ILE A 505 -28.78 -25.92 44.19
C ILE A 505 -29.25 -27.27 43.59
N VAL A 506 -30.41 -27.83 43.95
CA VAL A 506 -30.83 -29.17 43.45
C VAL A 506 -31.43 -29.12 42.03
N ASP A 507 -32.10 -28.04 41.66
CA ASP A 507 -32.80 -27.93 40.38
C ASP A 507 -31.91 -27.47 39.21
N GLN A 508 -30.70 -26.95 39.49
CA GLN A 508 -29.78 -26.41 38.47
C GLN A 508 -29.06 -27.48 37.62
N ALA A 509 -29.26 -28.77 37.90
CA ALA A 509 -28.47 -29.87 37.31
C ALA A 509 -29.28 -30.91 36.51
N ARG A 510 -30.57 -30.66 36.19
CA ARG A 510 -31.41 -31.69 35.53
C ARG A 510 -32.19 -31.30 34.27
N GLN A 511 -32.18 -30.03 33.84
CA GLN A 511 -32.86 -29.60 32.60
C GLN A 511 -32.03 -28.65 31.69
N ARG A 512 -30.69 -28.68 31.76
CA ARG A 512 -29.81 -28.16 30.69
C ARG A 512 -29.80 -29.09 29.44
N ALA A 513 -30.98 -29.48 28.96
CA ALA A 513 -31.13 -30.50 27.90
C ALA A 513 -32.41 -30.36 27.05
N ALA A 514 -32.89 -29.13 26.84
CA ALA A 514 -33.88 -28.81 25.81
C ALA A 514 -33.78 -27.32 25.41
N GLU A 515 -34.03 -27.05 24.13
CA GLU A 515 -34.51 -25.77 23.57
C GLU A 515 -33.77 -24.48 23.96
N GLU A 516 -32.61 -24.32 23.34
CA GLU A 516 -32.04 -23.01 22.99
C GLU A 516 -32.96 -22.25 22.01
N LYS A 517 -33.00 -20.91 22.11
CA LYS A 517 -33.59 -19.93 21.15
C LYS A 517 -35.13 -19.90 20.99
N LEU A 518 -35.76 -18.86 21.55
CA LEU A 518 -36.61 -17.92 20.80
C LEU A 518 -36.96 -16.65 21.60
N HIS A 519 -37.45 -15.62 20.89
CA HIS A 519 -37.90 -14.29 21.36
C HIS A 519 -36.80 -13.27 21.72
N PRO A 520 -37.06 -11.94 21.56
CA PRO A 520 -38.35 -11.28 21.34
C PRO A 520 -38.58 -10.60 19.96
N ALA A 521 -39.85 -10.26 19.75
CA ALA A 521 -40.34 -9.19 18.87
C ALA A 521 -41.19 -8.23 19.76
N ASN A 522 -41.80 -7.11 19.36
CA ASN A 522 -42.06 -6.51 18.04
C ASN A 522 -42.42 -5.00 18.22
N SER A 523 -42.47 -4.21 17.13
CA SER A 523 -43.09 -2.85 17.04
C SER A 523 -42.51 -1.72 17.94
N GLY A 524 -42.78 -0.42 17.71
CA GLY A 524 -43.58 0.26 16.68
C GLY A 524 -43.31 1.80 16.67
N GLU A 525 -43.75 2.51 15.63
CA GLU A 525 -43.21 3.82 15.20
C GLU A 525 -44.15 5.04 15.41
N THR A 526 -43.66 6.24 15.03
CA THR A 526 -44.32 7.58 14.94
C THR A 526 -44.36 8.37 16.27
N THR A 527 -44.60 9.69 16.30
CA THR A 527 -45.10 10.65 15.27
C THR A 527 -44.40 12.04 15.37
N SER A 528 -44.61 12.90 14.37
CA SER A 528 -44.22 14.33 14.29
C SER A 528 -45.24 15.26 15.02
N ASP A 529 -45.33 16.60 14.95
CA ASP A 529 -44.96 17.66 13.96
C ASP A 529 -45.26 19.08 14.62
N VAL A 530 -45.06 20.34 14.15
CA VAL A 530 -44.60 21.04 12.91
C VAL A 530 -44.06 22.47 13.30
N GLN A 531 -43.46 23.23 12.36
CA GLN A 531 -43.35 24.73 12.26
C GLN A 531 -42.34 25.50 13.17
N MET A 532 -41.66 26.61 12.76
CA MET A 532 -41.55 27.34 11.46
C MET A 532 -40.26 28.23 11.35
N GLU A 533 -39.78 28.40 10.12
CA GLU A 533 -39.04 29.53 9.50
C GLU A 533 -37.64 30.09 9.96
N THR A 534 -36.82 30.35 8.91
CA THR A 534 -35.87 31.47 8.68
C THR A 534 -34.41 31.54 9.21
N ALA A 535 -33.51 31.62 8.21
CA ALA A 535 -32.43 32.62 8.00
C ALA A 535 -30.99 32.44 8.53
N GLN A 536 -30.07 32.47 7.54
CA GLN A 536 -28.68 32.98 7.48
C GLN A 536 -27.57 32.49 8.46
N PRO A 537 -26.32 32.32 7.96
CA PRO A 537 -25.12 32.13 8.78
C PRO A 537 -24.30 33.43 8.94
N VAL A 538 -23.72 33.64 10.13
CA VAL A 538 -22.53 34.48 10.38
C VAL A 538 -22.00 34.17 11.79
N GLU A 539 -20.66 34.22 11.94
CA GLU A 539 -19.88 34.65 13.13
C GLU A 539 -20.13 33.89 14.48
N ASP A 540 -19.18 33.74 15.39
CA ASP A 540 -17.70 33.76 15.37
C ASP A 540 -17.28 32.83 16.56
N GLU A 541 -16.10 32.75 17.18
CA GLU A 541 -14.98 33.67 17.37
C GLU A 541 -13.80 32.85 17.94
N ASN A 542 -12.55 33.15 17.56
CA ASN A 542 -11.42 32.98 18.50
C ASN A 542 -10.25 33.87 18.10
N ASP A 543 -10.18 35.00 18.78
CA ASP A 543 -9.16 36.05 18.72
C ASP A 543 -7.71 35.56 19.01
N ASN A 544 -6.63 36.31 18.76
CA ASN A 544 -6.53 37.77 18.67
C ASN A 544 -5.33 38.25 17.77
N ALA A 545 -5.53 39.41 17.13
CA ALA A 545 -4.63 40.47 16.62
C ALA A 545 -3.06 40.35 16.65
N VAL A 546 -2.28 41.13 15.88
CA VAL A 546 -2.48 42.54 15.47
C VAL A 546 -1.76 42.97 14.17
N SER A 547 -2.44 43.85 13.41
CA SER A 547 -1.96 44.96 12.55
C SER A 547 -0.85 44.79 11.50
N ALA A 548 -1.18 45.19 10.27
CA ALA A 548 -0.22 45.77 9.33
C ALA A 548 -0.01 47.28 9.60
N GLY A 549 0.95 47.90 8.91
CA GLY A 549 1.16 49.36 8.89
C GLY A 549 2.15 49.79 7.80
N GLU A 550 1.83 50.85 7.05
CA GLU A 550 2.64 51.38 5.95
C GLU A 550 3.71 52.40 6.44
N GLY A 551 4.87 52.49 5.78
CA GLY A 551 5.77 53.64 5.97
C GLY A 551 7.26 53.53 5.57
N ALA A 552 7.57 53.88 4.32
CA ALA A 552 8.78 54.59 3.83
C ALA A 552 10.23 54.04 3.98
N ASP A 553 10.94 54.08 2.85
CA ASP A 553 12.34 54.51 2.59
C ASP A 553 13.56 53.98 3.38
N GLU A 554 14.29 53.07 2.71
CA GLU A 554 15.76 53.02 2.55
C GLU A 554 16.73 52.72 3.75
N PRO A 555 17.97 52.23 3.47
CA PRO A 555 18.65 51.27 4.36
C PRO A 555 19.83 51.82 5.18
N PRO A 556 20.37 50.99 6.11
CA PRO A 556 21.84 50.87 6.16
C PRO A 556 22.42 49.47 6.53
N ALA A 557 23.67 49.28 6.09
CA ALA A 557 24.76 48.53 6.75
C ALA A 557 24.72 46.97 6.88
N GLN A 558 25.30 46.34 5.86
CA GLN A 558 26.16 45.15 5.87
C GLN A 558 26.61 44.55 7.23
N THR A 559 26.56 43.22 7.32
CA THR A 559 27.59 42.39 7.98
C THR A 559 28.12 41.35 6.99
N ILE A 560 29.42 41.03 7.05
CA ILE A 560 30.15 40.35 5.98
C ILE A 560 30.18 38.83 6.19
N ALA A 561 29.59 38.07 5.25
CA ALA A 561 29.88 36.64 5.08
C ALA A 561 31.15 36.47 4.23
N VAL A 562 32.09 35.64 4.67
CA VAL A 562 33.39 35.46 4.01
C VAL A 562 33.32 34.36 2.96
N ASN A 563 33.54 34.70 1.70
CA ASN A 563 33.46 33.74 0.59
C ASN A 563 34.72 32.84 0.53
N MET A 564 34.55 31.57 0.90
CA MET A 564 35.62 30.57 0.99
C MET A 564 36.30 30.25 -0.35
N SER A 565 35.63 30.47 -1.51
CA SER A 565 36.22 30.18 -2.83
C SER A 565 37.52 30.97 -3.09
N LYS A 566 37.63 32.20 -2.55
CA LYS A 566 38.84 33.02 -2.68
C LYS A 566 40.05 32.51 -1.90
N ILE A 567 39.86 31.65 -0.90
CA ILE A 567 40.94 31.11 -0.07
C ILE A 567 41.60 29.89 -0.72
N LEU A 568 40.85 29.11 -1.51
CA LEU A 568 41.36 27.94 -2.22
C LEU A 568 42.25 28.33 -3.42
N ALA A 569 41.91 29.39 -4.14
CA ALA A 569 42.70 29.89 -5.28
C ALA A 569 44.10 30.40 -4.90
N GLU A 570 44.33 30.76 -3.63
CA GLU A 570 45.56 31.44 -3.19
C GLU A 570 46.65 30.47 -2.65
N ARG A 571 46.38 29.15 -2.59
CA ARG A 571 47.24 28.19 -1.87
C ARG A 571 48.01 27.14 -2.68
N CYS A 572 47.56 26.78 -3.89
CA CYS A 572 48.19 25.72 -4.71
C CYS A 572 48.23 26.07 -6.22
N PRO A 573 49.04 27.05 -6.66
CA PRO A 573 49.07 27.50 -8.05
C PRO A 573 49.67 26.50 -9.05
N ASP A 574 50.51 25.56 -8.60
CA ASP A 574 51.31 24.72 -9.50
C ASP A 574 50.55 23.50 -10.07
N LEU A 575 49.47 23.06 -9.42
CA LEU A 575 48.74 21.83 -9.82
C LEU A 575 47.75 22.04 -10.98
N THR A 576 47.20 23.25 -11.14
CA THR A 576 46.35 23.60 -12.29
C THR A 576 47.16 23.87 -13.57
N ALA A 577 48.45 24.21 -13.44
CA ALA A 577 49.32 24.55 -14.57
C ALA A 577 49.86 23.32 -15.35
N GLU A 578 49.92 22.15 -14.72
CA GLU A 578 50.50 20.94 -15.34
C GLU A 578 49.46 20.19 -16.22
N VAL A 579 48.19 20.15 -15.79
CA VAL A 579 47.10 19.46 -16.51
C VAL A 579 46.81 20.13 -17.87
N LEU A 580 46.74 21.46 -17.89
CA LEU A 580 46.47 22.29 -19.07
C LEU A 580 47.58 22.25 -20.14
N LYS A 581 48.70 21.58 -19.89
CA LYS A 581 49.88 21.56 -20.78
C LYS A 581 49.95 20.37 -21.74
N SER A 582 49.02 19.44 -21.63
CA SER A 582 49.07 18.14 -22.32
C SER A 582 48.31 18.08 -23.65
N GLN A 583 47.49 19.09 -23.97
CA GLN A 583 46.74 19.16 -25.23
C GLN A 583 46.77 20.58 -25.84
N VAL A 584 47.77 20.83 -26.70
CA VAL A 584 47.66 21.49 -28.02
C VAL A 584 49.06 21.77 -28.58
N SER A 585 49.29 21.36 -29.83
CA SER A 585 50.44 21.74 -30.65
C SER A 585 50.08 21.49 -32.12
N GLU A 586 50.34 22.38 -33.09
CA GLU A 586 50.83 23.76 -33.02
C GLU A 586 50.56 24.42 -34.39
N SER A 587 49.97 25.62 -34.44
CA SER A 587 50.16 26.60 -35.54
C SER A 587 49.46 27.91 -35.19
N ALA A 588 50.23 28.99 -35.09
CA ALA A 588 49.71 30.32 -34.80
C ALA A 588 49.56 31.17 -36.08
N HIS A 589 48.68 32.17 -36.03
CA HIS A 589 49.03 33.57 -36.31
C HIS A 589 48.13 34.48 -35.48
N SER A 590 48.60 35.71 -35.24
CA SER A 590 47.91 36.73 -34.42
C SER A 590 46.91 37.53 -35.26
N ASP A 591 45.91 38.13 -34.61
CA ASP A 591 46.00 39.52 -34.13
C ASP A 591 44.98 39.75 -33.00
N GLU A 592 45.13 40.84 -32.25
CA GLU A 592 44.32 41.14 -31.05
C GLU A 592 43.05 41.93 -31.41
N GLU A 593 41.87 41.39 -31.10
CA GLU A 593 40.65 42.19 -30.93
C GLU A 593 40.16 42.06 -29.48
N GLU A 594 39.80 43.20 -28.86
CA GLU A 594 39.29 43.24 -27.49
C GLU A 594 37.84 42.73 -27.47
N GLU A 595 37.60 41.51 -26.98
CA GLU A 595 36.24 41.06 -26.62
C GLU A 595 35.72 41.88 -25.43
N ALA A 596 35.10 43.02 -25.73
CA ALA A 596 34.29 43.75 -24.78
C ALA A 596 33.12 42.87 -24.34
N GLU A 597 32.88 42.79 -23.03
CA GLU A 597 31.75 42.05 -22.45
C GLU A 597 30.42 42.53 -23.07
N GLN A 598 29.87 41.73 -23.98
CA GLN A 598 28.57 42.04 -24.57
C GLN A 598 27.49 41.89 -23.51
N ALA A 599 26.86 43.02 -23.15
CA ALA A 599 25.70 43.01 -22.27
C ALA A 599 24.62 42.08 -22.85
N ALA A 600 24.08 41.19 -22.02
CA ALA A 600 23.11 40.19 -22.45
C ALA A 600 21.94 40.82 -23.22
N PRO A 601 21.52 40.25 -24.36
CA PRO A 601 20.50 40.87 -25.21
C PRO A 601 19.17 40.99 -24.46
N ALA A 602 18.71 42.23 -24.30
CA ALA A 602 17.39 42.53 -23.76
C ALA A 602 16.33 42.15 -24.80
N TRP A 603 15.69 41.00 -24.63
CA TRP A 603 14.61 40.53 -25.49
C TRP A 603 13.37 41.43 -25.36
N PRO A 604 12.63 41.66 -26.47
CA PRO A 604 11.43 42.48 -26.42
C PRO A 604 10.28 41.73 -25.72
N GLU A 605 9.36 42.48 -25.13
CA GLU A 605 8.10 41.96 -24.56
C GLU A 605 7.15 41.42 -25.64
N TYR A 606 7.34 41.84 -26.89
CA TYR A 606 6.56 41.46 -28.06
C TYR A 606 7.48 41.19 -29.26
N PHE A 607 7.28 40.06 -29.94
CA PHE A 607 8.01 39.67 -31.13
C PHE A 607 7.17 39.92 -32.38
N GLU A 608 7.69 40.71 -33.32
CA GLU A 608 7.10 40.89 -34.65
C GLU A 608 7.27 39.60 -35.49
N PRO A 609 6.41 39.34 -36.49
CA PRO A 609 6.55 38.19 -37.39
C PRO A 609 7.94 38.08 -38.04
N GLY A 610 8.62 36.96 -37.86
CA GLY A 610 10.00 36.78 -38.29
C GLY A 610 10.69 35.55 -37.68
N ARG A 611 11.97 35.38 -38.04
CA ARG A 611 12.86 34.29 -37.61
C ARG A 611 13.91 34.84 -36.63
N TYR A 612 14.00 34.23 -35.44
CA TYR A 612 14.86 34.68 -34.34
C TYR A 612 15.72 33.51 -33.82
N GLU A 613 17.03 33.70 -33.83
CA GLU A 613 17.99 32.75 -33.24
C GLU A 613 18.31 33.12 -31.79
N GLY A 614 18.72 32.13 -30.98
CA GLY A 614 19.22 32.36 -29.62
C GLY A 614 18.19 32.81 -28.56
N VAL A 615 16.90 32.85 -28.90
CA VAL A 615 15.82 33.18 -27.95
C VAL A 615 15.79 32.16 -26.81
N PRO A 616 15.97 32.56 -25.53
CA PRO A 616 15.98 31.64 -24.40
C PRO A 616 14.66 30.87 -24.27
N ASN A 617 14.72 29.64 -23.79
CA ASN A 617 13.58 28.73 -23.69
C ASN A 617 12.39 29.34 -22.91
N GLU A 618 12.69 30.05 -21.81
CA GLU A 618 11.70 30.76 -20.99
C GLU A 618 11.06 31.94 -21.74
N VAL A 619 11.87 32.76 -22.42
CA VAL A 619 11.42 33.90 -23.22
C VAL A 619 10.51 33.41 -24.36
N HIS A 620 10.90 32.36 -25.08
CA HIS A 620 10.07 31.77 -26.13
C HIS A 620 8.70 31.31 -25.59
N HIS A 621 8.65 30.74 -24.39
CA HIS A 621 7.40 30.31 -23.76
C HIS A 621 6.57 31.47 -23.16
N ALA A 622 7.20 32.56 -22.73
CA ALA A 622 6.53 33.75 -22.22
C ALA A 622 5.99 34.68 -23.34
N ALA A 623 6.60 34.63 -24.53
CA ALA A 623 6.29 35.48 -25.67
C ALA A 623 4.85 35.37 -26.20
N ASN A 624 4.51 36.28 -27.11
CA ASN A 624 3.23 36.34 -27.82
C ASN A 624 3.02 35.17 -28.80
N GLY A 625 1.79 35.08 -29.33
CA GLY A 625 1.36 34.04 -30.27
C GLY A 625 0.95 32.70 -29.66
N ILE A 626 0.10 31.98 -30.40
CA ILE A 626 -0.37 30.63 -30.09
C ILE A 626 0.70 29.62 -30.54
N SER A 627 1.08 28.68 -29.67
CA SER A 627 2.06 27.62 -29.99
C SER A 627 1.39 26.31 -30.38
N SER A 628 2.12 25.39 -31.02
CA SER A 628 1.65 24.04 -31.35
C SER A 628 1.09 23.27 -30.15
N THR A 629 1.59 23.52 -28.94
CA THR A 629 1.05 22.93 -27.69
C THR A 629 -0.29 23.54 -27.32
N MET A 630 -0.47 24.85 -27.50
CA MET A 630 -1.74 25.53 -27.25
C MET A 630 -2.83 25.05 -28.23
N VAL A 631 -2.51 24.84 -29.51
CA VAL A 631 -3.45 24.26 -30.49
C VAL A 631 -3.87 22.83 -30.10
N LYS A 632 -2.98 22.03 -29.51
CA LYS A 632 -3.33 20.70 -28.96
C LYS A 632 -4.21 20.78 -27.72
N ASP A 633 -3.92 21.71 -26.81
CA ASP A 633 -4.78 21.92 -25.63
C ASP A 633 -6.21 22.30 -26.05
N ALA A 634 -6.40 23.05 -27.16
CA ALA A 634 -7.71 23.32 -27.75
C ALA A 634 -8.40 22.10 -28.38
N ARG A 635 -7.63 21.11 -28.87
CA ARG A 635 -8.14 19.82 -29.36
C ARG A 635 -8.56 18.87 -28.24
N VAL A 636 -8.02 19.03 -27.04
CA VAL A 636 -8.58 18.39 -25.83
C VAL A 636 -9.95 19.00 -25.51
N SER A 637 -10.06 20.33 -25.46
CA SER A 637 -11.32 21.08 -25.49
C SER A 637 -11.04 22.59 -25.51
N LEU A 638 -11.95 23.37 -26.12
CA LEU A 638 -11.94 24.84 -26.01
C LEU A 638 -12.08 25.31 -24.55
N MET A 639 -12.92 24.65 -23.74
CA MET A 639 -13.00 24.91 -22.30
C MET A 639 -11.67 24.65 -21.58
N TYR A 640 -10.89 23.65 -22.02
CA TYR A 640 -9.57 23.37 -21.44
C TYR A 640 -8.51 24.40 -21.88
N PHE A 641 -8.57 24.85 -23.13
CA PHE A 641 -7.75 25.95 -23.64
C PHE A 641 -8.02 27.26 -22.88
N GLU A 642 -9.28 27.62 -22.68
CA GLU A 642 -9.68 28.78 -21.88
C GLU A 642 -9.06 28.68 -20.48
N ALA A 643 -9.38 27.60 -19.76
CA ALA A 643 -9.01 27.43 -18.37
C ALA A 643 -7.49 27.44 -18.15
N ARG A 644 -6.70 27.01 -19.15
CA ARG A 644 -5.24 26.92 -19.05
C ARG A 644 -4.49 28.14 -19.60
N HIS A 645 -4.97 28.76 -20.66
CA HIS A 645 -4.24 29.83 -21.38
C HIS A 645 -4.89 31.21 -21.28
N VAL A 646 -6.21 31.28 -21.15
CA VAL A 646 -6.99 32.53 -21.11
C VAL A 646 -7.21 32.96 -19.66
N SER A 647 -8.08 32.27 -18.90
CA SER A 647 -8.29 32.54 -17.46
C SER A 647 -7.14 32.07 -16.56
N LYS A 648 -6.31 31.13 -17.05
CA LYS A 648 -5.14 30.56 -16.32
C LYS A 648 -5.51 29.95 -14.95
N THR A 649 -6.75 29.49 -14.82
CA THR A 649 -7.26 28.76 -13.63
C THR A 649 -6.61 27.39 -13.47
N ILE A 650 -6.23 26.74 -14.59
CA ILE A 650 -5.42 25.50 -14.61
C ILE A 650 -3.94 25.87 -14.70
N GLN A 651 -3.25 25.85 -13.56
CA GLN A 651 -1.81 26.10 -13.50
C GLN A 651 -0.99 24.92 -14.04
N LYS A 652 -0.01 25.20 -14.91
CA LYS A 652 0.97 24.21 -15.36
C LYS A 652 2.08 24.06 -14.30
N VAL A 653 1.92 23.10 -13.40
CA VAL A 653 3.02 22.62 -12.54
C VAL A 653 4.08 21.98 -13.44
N ARG A 654 5.21 22.67 -13.64
CA ARG A 654 6.43 22.00 -14.12
C ARG A 654 6.98 21.18 -12.96
N SER A 655 6.97 19.86 -13.07
CA SER A 655 7.70 19.02 -12.13
C SER A 655 9.21 19.25 -12.31
N PRO A 656 10.00 19.44 -11.23
CA PRO A 656 11.46 19.52 -11.30
C PRO A 656 12.12 18.13 -11.50
N VAL A 657 11.32 17.05 -11.57
CA VAL A 657 11.80 15.70 -11.90
C VAL A 657 12.41 15.67 -13.29
N LEU A 658 13.58 15.03 -13.41
CA LEU A 658 14.28 14.84 -14.69
C LEU A 658 13.40 14.11 -15.71
N ASP A 659 13.10 14.77 -16.83
CA ASP A 659 12.75 14.05 -18.06
C ASP A 659 14.03 13.71 -18.83
N MET A 660 14.32 12.41 -18.90
CA MET A 660 15.36 11.82 -19.77
C MET A 660 15.23 12.30 -21.24
N GLY A 661 14.03 12.65 -21.68
CA GLY A 661 13.79 13.25 -23.00
C GLY A 661 14.50 14.59 -23.18
N ASN A 662 14.40 15.50 -22.20
CA ASN A 662 15.05 16.80 -22.24
C ASN A 662 16.57 16.67 -22.17
N LEU A 663 17.09 15.77 -21.32
CA LEU A 663 18.53 15.51 -21.21
C LEU A 663 19.13 14.98 -22.53
N VAL A 664 18.45 14.03 -23.18
CA VAL A 664 18.86 13.51 -24.50
C VAL A 664 18.75 14.57 -25.59
N HIS A 665 17.70 15.39 -25.58
CA HIS A 665 17.49 16.49 -26.53
C HIS A 665 18.61 17.53 -26.42
N ALA A 666 18.87 18.04 -25.21
CA ALA A 666 19.97 18.97 -24.93
C ALA A 666 21.33 18.39 -25.35
N LEU A 667 21.65 17.14 -24.99
CA LEU A 667 22.90 16.48 -25.39
C LEU A 667 23.05 16.31 -26.92
N ALA A 668 21.95 16.01 -27.62
CA ALA A 668 22.00 15.77 -29.08
C ALA A 668 22.08 17.06 -29.91
N LEU A 669 21.54 18.16 -29.39
CA LEU A 669 21.33 19.40 -30.13
C LEU A 669 22.21 20.55 -29.63
N GLN A 670 22.24 20.79 -28.31
CA GLN A 670 22.89 21.92 -27.64
C GLN A 670 23.78 21.47 -26.44
N PRO A 671 24.77 20.58 -26.65
CA PRO A 671 25.58 20.03 -25.55
C PRO A 671 26.30 21.11 -24.72
N ASP A 672 26.65 22.25 -25.32
CA ASP A 672 27.30 23.38 -24.66
C ASP A 672 26.38 24.17 -23.69
N GLN A 673 25.09 23.80 -23.61
CA GLN A 673 24.13 24.35 -22.64
C GLN A 673 23.86 23.40 -21.46
N LEU A 674 24.39 22.18 -21.49
CA LEU A 674 24.15 21.13 -20.49
C LEU A 674 24.41 21.62 -19.05
N GLU A 675 25.55 22.26 -18.80
CA GLU A 675 25.95 22.76 -17.47
C GLU A 675 25.11 23.95 -16.98
N LYS A 676 24.29 24.55 -17.85
CA LYS A 676 23.39 25.67 -17.51
C LYS A 676 22.02 25.16 -17.04
N GLU A 677 21.50 24.11 -17.68
CA GLU A 677 20.17 23.56 -17.35
C GLU A 677 20.23 22.39 -16.34
N PHE A 678 21.31 21.62 -16.34
CA PHE A 678 21.45 20.39 -15.56
C PHE A 678 22.60 20.45 -14.55
N SER A 679 22.41 19.81 -13.39
CA SER A 679 23.42 19.63 -12.35
C SER A 679 23.81 18.15 -12.29
N ILE A 680 25.03 17.83 -12.71
CA ILE A 680 25.53 16.46 -12.85
C ILE A 680 26.14 15.98 -11.54
N GLU A 681 25.82 14.74 -11.14
CA GLU A 681 26.34 14.08 -9.94
C GLU A 681 27.88 14.05 -9.90
N PRO A 682 28.52 14.61 -8.86
CA PRO A 682 29.96 14.91 -8.84
C PRO A 682 30.86 13.68 -8.75
N GLU A 683 32.06 13.77 -9.33
CA GLU A 683 33.05 12.68 -9.25
C GLU A 683 33.64 12.57 -7.84
N ILE A 684 33.35 11.46 -7.14
CA ILE A 684 33.94 11.13 -5.83
C ILE A 684 35.46 10.96 -6.01
N PRO A 685 36.31 11.81 -5.39
CA PRO A 685 37.75 11.78 -5.62
C PRO A 685 38.41 10.50 -5.10
N GLU A 686 39.49 10.07 -5.76
CA GLU A 686 40.32 8.95 -5.28
C GLU A 686 40.92 9.29 -3.90
N GLY A 687 40.53 8.54 -2.87
CA GLY A 687 40.89 8.81 -1.47
C GLY A 687 39.86 9.62 -0.67
N ALA A 688 38.67 9.89 -1.20
CA ALA A 688 37.52 10.34 -0.43
C ALA A 688 36.91 9.21 0.42
N PHE A 689 36.31 9.56 1.56
CA PHE A 689 35.64 8.62 2.45
C PHE A 689 34.23 8.32 1.95
N THR A 690 33.98 7.07 1.56
CA THR A 690 32.66 6.59 1.08
C THR A 690 31.88 5.93 2.22
N THR A 691 32.32 4.75 2.66
CA THR A 691 31.61 3.96 3.65
C THR A 691 32.13 4.21 5.07
N THR A 692 31.29 3.95 6.07
CA THR A 692 31.67 4.01 7.49
C THR A 692 32.85 3.08 7.83
N ALA A 693 33.10 2.03 7.04
CA ALA A 693 34.28 1.18 7.17
C ALA A 693 35.57 1.92 6.78
N THR A 694 35.57 2.71 5.70
CA THR A 694 36.75 3.53 5.32
C THR A 694 37.08 4.59 6.38
N ILE A 695 36.05 5.21 6.96
CA ILE A 695 36.18 6.20 8.03
C ILE A 695 36.79 5.55 9.29
N ARG A 696 36.28 4.38 9.71
CA ARG A 696 36.84 3.64 10.86
C ARG A 696 38.27 3.18 10.59
N ALA A 697 38.58 2.64 9.41
CA ALA A 697 39.93 2.20 9.07
C ALA A 697 40.97 3.31 9.18
N PHE A 698 40.64 4.54 8.75
CA PHE A 698 41.52 5.70 8.94
C PHE A 698 41.63 6.12 10.41
N ILE A 699 40.53 6.08 11.18
CA ILE A 699 40.56 6.35 12.62
C ILE A 699 41.44 5.33 13.34
N ASP A 700 41.35 4.04 13.00
CA ASP A 700 42.17 2.96 13.54
C ASP A 700 43.64 3.11 13.13
N GLU A 701 43.95 3.41 11.87
CA GLU A 701 45.32 3.66 11.41
C GLU A 701 45.95 4.87 12.13
N TYR A 702 45.22 5.97 12.24
CA TYR A 702 45.63 7.15 13.01
C TYR A 702 45.88 6.80 14.48
N ASN A 703 44.96 6.10 15.13
CA ASN A 703 45.06 5.68 16.53
C ASN A 703 46.25 4.74 16.77
N ASN A 704 46.52 3.81 15.85
CA ASN A 704 47.70 2.93 15.90
C ASN A 704 49.02 3.69 15.69
N GLY A 705 48.99 4.86 15.04
CA GLY A 705 50.12 5.77 14.92
C GLY A 705 50.41 6.64 16.14
N LEU A 706 49.52 6.67 17.16
CA LEU A 706 49.67 7.53 18.33
C LEU A 706 50.68 6.98 19.37
N PRO A 707 51.37 7.86 20.12
CA PRO A 707 52.23 7.43 21.24
C PRO A 707 51.42 6.73 22.33
N VAL A 708 51.81 5.49 22.66
CA VAL A 708 51.11 4.66 23.65
C VAL A 708 50.96 5.40 25.00
N LEU A 709 49.72 5.49 25.46
CA LEU A 709 49.35 6.03 26.77
C LEU A 709 49.70 5.04 27.89
N LEU A 710 50.14 5.54 29.05
CA LEU A 710 50.42 4.72 30.24
C LEU A 710 49.18 3.90 30.63
N SER A 711 49.31 2.58 30.80
CA SER A 711 48.15 1.75 31.17
C SER A 711 47.67 2.06 32.60
N ALA A 712 46.40 1.74 32.90
CA ALA A 712 45.88 1.89 34.27
C ALA A 712 46.69 1.06 35.29
N ASP A 713 47.19 -0.11 34.87
CA ASP A 713 48.04 -0.97 35.70
C ASP A 713 49.48 -0.43 35.86
N ASP A 714 50.05 0.24 34.84
CA ASP A 714 51.33 0.94 34.98
C ASP A 714 51.22 2.13 35.95
N ILE A 715 50.15 2.94 35.82
CA ILE A 715 49.87 4.06 36.73
C ILE A 715 49.68 3.53 38.15
N LYS A 716 48.86 2.48 38.32
CA LYS A 716 48.65 1.82 39.59
C LYS A 716 49.95 1.26 40.18
N ARG A 717 50.82 0.63 39.37
CA ARG A 717 52.15 0.17 39.81
C ARG A 717 52.99 1.33 40.35
N PHE A 718 53.03 2.48 39.67
CA PHE A 718 53.77 3.66 40.18
C PHE A 718 53.19 4.21 41.50
N LEU A 719 51.86 4.17 41.67
CA LEU A 719 51.21 4.54 42.94
C LEU A 719 51.48 3.53 44.07
N GLU A 720 51.53 2.24 43.75
CA GLU A 720 51.85 1.15 44.68
C GLU A 720 53.35 1.16 45.07
N GLU A 721 54.25 1.41 44.12
CA GLU A 721 55.68 1.63 44.37
C GLU A 721 55.92 2.86 45.25
N TYR A 722 55.20 3.97 45.03
CA TYR A 722 55.27 5.13 45.92
C TYR A 722 54.76 4.79 47.33
N ASN A 723 53.57 4.19 47.45
CA ASN A 723 52.98 3.79 48.73
C ASN A 723 53.84 2.77 49.51
N ALA A 724 54.61 1.91 48.81
CA ALA A 724 55.55 0.97 49.40
C ALA A 724 56.85 1.62 49.91
N ASN A 725 57.20 2.81 49.41
CA ASN A 725 58.32 3.62 49.91
C ASN A 725 57.93 4.54 51.07
N LEU A 726 56.64 4.66 51.40
CA LEU A 726 56.19 5.38 52.60
C LEU A 726 56.40 4.55 53.88
N PRO A 727 56.60 5.18 55.05
CA PRO A 727 56.68 4.45 56.32
C PRO A 727 55.41 3.64 56.58
N ALA A 728 55.57 2.33 56.82
CA ALA A 728 54.44 1.44 57.08
C ALA A 728 53.66 1.88 58.33
N GLN A 729 52.34 2.05 58.18
CA GLN A 729 51.45 2.35 59.31
C GLN A 729 51.43 1.16 60.28
N VAL A 730 51.45 1.46 61.59
CA VAL A 730 51.43 0.43 62.64
C VAL A 730 50.03 -0.19 62.69
N PRO A 731 49.89 -1.52 62.54
CA PRO A 731 48.59 -2.17 62.40
C PRO A 731 47.76 -2.10 63.69
N LEU A 732 46.47 -1.79 63.54
CA LEU A 732 45.50 -1.79 64.63
C LEU A 732 45.06 -3.23 64.95
N GLY A 733 45.94 -3.98 65.62
CA GLY A 733 45.82 -5.41 65.92
C GLY A 733 44.42 -5.88 66.37
N THR A 734 44.04 -7.09 66.01
CA THR A 734 42.69 -7.61 66.28
C THR A 734 42.52 -7.99 67.75
N SER A 735 43.52 -8.64 68.35
CA SER A 735 43.61 -8.96 69.77
C SER A 735 44.21 -7.82 70.61
N VAL A 736 44.14 -7.93 71.95
CA VAL A 736 44.77 -6.97 72.87
C VAL A 736 46.30 -7.08 72.77
N GLU A 737 46.78 -8.29 72.56
CA GLU A 737 48.17 -8.71 72.47
C GLU A 737 48.83 -8.19 71.18
N GLU A 738 48.20 -8.36 70.01
CA GLU A 738 48.64 -7.74 68.75
C GLU A 738 48.64 -6.21 68.85
N THR A 739 47.62 -5.63 69.48
CA THR A 739 47.54 -4.19 69.71
C THR A 739 48.70 -3.72 70.59
N GLY A 740 49.05 -4.48 71.63
CA GLY A 740 50.19 -4.21 72.51
C GLY A 740 51.53 -4.27 71.77
N GLN A 741 51.73 -5.26 70.89
CA GLN A 741 52.93 -5.33 70.06
C GLN A 741 53.07 -4.11 69.12
N GLY A 742 51.97 -3.69 68.48
CA GLY A 742 51.93 -2.46 67.69
C GLY A 742 52.27 -1.22 68.53
N TYR A 743 51.64 -1.07 69.70
CA TYR A 743 51.87 0.05 70.61
C TYR A 743 53.33 0.14 71.11
N MET A 744 53.96 -1.00 71.41
CA MET A 744 55.37 -1.03 71.85
C MET A 744 56.38 -0.75 70.71
N SER A 745 55.93 -0.77 69.45
CA SER A 745 56.74 -0.39 68.28
C SER A 745 56.67 1.11 67.93
N LEU A 746 55.80 1.87 68.59
CA LEU A 746 55.71 3.33 68.42
C LEU A 746 56.95 4.02 68.99
N PRO A 747 57.37 5.19 68.47
CA PRO A 747 58.35 6.04 69.14
C PRO A 747 57.90 6.41 70.56
N ALA A 748 58.85 6.55 71.50
CA ALA A 748 58.56 6.74 72.92
C ALA A 748 57.66 7.97 73.23
N GLU A 749 57.72 9.01 72.38
CA GLU A 749 56.88 10.21 72.48
C GLU A 749 55.39 9.98 72.14
N PHE A 750 55.03 8.83 71.58
CA PHE A 750 53.65 8.37 71.37
C PHE A 750 53.23 7.22 72.31
N GLN A 751 54.16 6.66 73.10
CA GLN A 751 53.85 5.65 74.13
C GLN A 751 53.34 6.28 75.43
N ARG A 752 52.23 7.03 75.37
CA ARG A 752 51.75 7.92 76.46
C ARG A 752 50.81 7.29 77.51
N ILE A 753 50.77 5.97 77.64
CA ILE A 753 49.98 5.30 78.70
C ILE A 753 50.83 5.21 79.99
N GLU A 754 50.39 5.87 81.05
CA GLU A 754 51.11 5.97 82.33
C GLU A 754 51.29 4.62 83.05
N ASP A 755 52.46 4.43 83.65
CA ASP A 755 52.83 3.25 84.42
C ASP A 755 51.91 3.06 85.64
N GLY A 756 51.02 2.07 85.55
CA GLY A 756 50.00 1.75 86.58
C GLY A 756 48.56 1.83 86.08
N GLN A 757 48.29 2.45 84.93
CA GLN A 757 46.97 2.36 84.28
C GLN A 757 46.81 1.03 83.53
N LYS A 758 45.58 0.50 83.45
CA LYS A 758 45.30 -0.70 82.66
C LYS A 758 45.42 -0.38 81.17
N GLN A 759 46.44 -0.95 80.51
CA GLN A 759 46.61 -0.91 79.05
C GLN A 759 45.42 -1.62 78.37
N THR A 760 44.39 -0.85 78.01
CA THR A 760 43.25 -1.35 77.24
C THR A 760 43.52 -1.24 75.75
N ALA A 761 43.00 -2.18 74.96
CA ALA A 761 43.12 -2.13 73.50
C ALA A 761 42.60 -0.81 72.92
N THR A 762 41.59 -0.18 73.53
CA THR A 762 41.08 1.14 73.12
C THR A 762 42.12 2.25 73.29
N ALA A 763 42.81 2.32 74.43
CA ALA A 763 43.85 3.32 74.68
C ALA A 763 45.08 3.12 73.79
N MET A 764 45.51 1.86 73.62
CA MET A 764 46.63 1.54 72.73
C MET A 764 46.29 1.84 71.26
N LYS A 765 45.08 1.51 70.79
CA LYS A 765 44.59 1.89 69.45
C LYS A 765 44.45 3.39 69.26
N ALA A 766 44.19 4.18 70.32
CA ALA A 766 44.19 5.63 70.23
C ALA A 766 45.60 6.19 69.97
N CYS A 767 46.61 5.70 70.70
CA CYS A 767 48.00 6.12 70.52
C CYS A 767 48.56 5.69 69.15
N ILE A 768 48.23 4.46 68.69
CA ILE A 768 48.58 3.99 67.33
C ILE A 768 47.91 4.86 66.26
N LYS A 769 46.65 5.28 66.45
CA LYS A 769 45.97 6.20 65.53
C LYS A 769 46.59 7.60 65.52
N GLU A 770 47.01 8.13 66.67
CA GLU A 770 47.69 9.43 66.74
C GLU A 770 49.02 9.38 65.97
N TYR A 771 49.83 8.34 66.18
CA TYR A 771 51.08 8.14 65.43
C TYR A 771 50.84 7.95 63.93
N ASN A 772 49.93 7.06 63.52
CA ASN A 772 49.62 6.82 62.10
C ASN A 772 49.07 8.08 61.40
N ALA A 773 48.45 9.02 62.13
CA ALA A 773 48.01 10.31 61.61
C ALA A 773 49.15 11.35 61.43
N THR A 774 50.36 11.07 61.94
CA THR A 774 51.57 11.88 61.66
C THR A 774 52.40 11.35 60.49
N LEU A 775 52.09 10.15 59.99
CA LEU A 775 52.72 9.59 58.79
C LEU A 775 52.09 10.18 57.51
N PRO A 776 52.83 10.25 56.39
CA PRO A 776 52.26 10.65 55.11
C PRO A 776 51.08 9.77 54.71
N ALA A 777 50.00 10.39 54.23
CA ALA A 777 48.83 9.67 53.74
C ALA A 777 49.18 8.90 52.46
N GLN A 778 48.79 7.62 52.39
CA GLN A 778 48.89 6.82 51.18
C GLN A 778 47.91 7.34 50.12
N VAL A 779 48.37 7.41 48.87
CA VAL A 779 47.52 7.74 47.71
C VAL A 779 46.58 6.57 47.37
N LYS A 780 45.43 6.86 46.77
CA LYS A 780 44.48 5.82 46.37
C LYS A 780 44.98 5.07 45.14
N THR A 781 45.03 3.75 45.22
CA THR A 781 45.39 2.83 44.12
C THR A 781 44.15 2.21 43.46
N SER A 782 42.96 2.81 43.69
CA SER A 782 41.67 2.34 43.19
C SER A 782 40.87 3.47 42.55
N GLY A 783 40.34 3.21 41.36
CA GLY A 783 39.64 4.16 40.50
C GLY A 783 39.77 3.77 39.03
N GLY A 784 39.13 4.54 38.13
CA GLY A 784 39.43 4.49 36.70
C GLY A 784 40.76 5.18 36.38
N ARG A 785 41.26 5.02 35.15
CA ARG A 785 42.51 5.62 34.63
C ARG A 785 42.72 7.05 35.12
N ASP A 786 41.74 7.92 34.91
CA ASP A 786 41.91 9.36 35.12
C ASP A 786 41.96 9.72 36.62
N ALA A 787 41.20 9.01 37.45
CA ALA A 787 41.32 9.13 38.91
C ALA A 787 42.69 8.65 39.42
N LEU A 788 43.30 7.65 38.77
CA LEU A 788 44.67 7.23 39.08
C LEU A 788 45.71 8.26 38.57
N LEU A 789 45.47 8.93 37.44
CA LEU A 789 46.30 10.05 36.97
C LEU A 789 46.23 11.26 37.91
N GLU A 790 45.06 11.59 38.48
CA GLU A 790 44.93 12.62 39.51
C GLU A 790 45.76 12.28 40.76
N GLN A 791 45.77 11.02 41.20
CA GLN A 791 46.62 10.58 42.31
C GLN A 791 48.11 10.61 41.94
N LEU A 792 48.46 10.29 40.68
CA LEU A 792 49.84 10.33 40.20
C LEU A 792 50.37 11.77 40.09
N ALA A 793 49.52 12.74 39.77
CA ALA A 793 49.90 14.16 39.68
C ALA A 793 50.37 14.74 41.02
N LEU A 794 49.90 14.18 42.14
CA LEU A 794 50.36 14.54 43.50
C LEU A 794 51.78 14.04 43.82
N ILE A 795 52.30 13.08 43.04
CA ILE A 795 53.58 12.40 43.29
C ILE A 795 54.63 12.77 42.23
N ASN A 796 54.22 12.76 40.96
CA ASN A 796 55.09 13.06 39.82
C ASN A 796 54.32 13.90 38.78
N PRO A 797 54.18 15.22 39.03
CA PRO A 797 53.46 16.11 38.11
C PRO A 797 54.14 16.21 36.73
N ASP A 798 55.46 16.06 36.64
CA ASP A 798 56.19 16.10 35.37
C ASP A 798 55.81 14.92 34.46
N MET A 799 55.64 13.72 35.02
CA MET A 799 55.20 12.54 34.28
C MET A 799 53.74 12.66 33.82
N VAL A 800 52.85 13.24 34.63
CA VAL A 800 51.47 13.50 34.21
C VAL A 800 51.41 14.63 33.17
N ALA A 801 52.28 15.65 33.25
CA ALA A 801 52.40 16.69 32.24
C ALA A 801 52.93 16.15 30.89
N GLN A 802 53.83 15.16 30.91
CA GLN A 802 54.28 14.46 29.70
C GLN A 802 53.18 13.56 29.11
N GLU A 803 52.41 12.86 29.95
CA GLU A 803 51.27 12.05 29.51
C GLU A 803 50.15 12.92 28.91
N ALA A 804 49.86 14.07 29.52
CA ALA A 804 48.87 15.04 29.03
C ALA A 804 49.26 15.79 27.74
N GLN A 805 50.52 15.69 27.31
CA GLN A 805 50.98 16.21 26.01
C GLN A 805 50.81 15.20 24.86
N LYS A 806 50.47 13.94 25.15
CA LYS A 806 50.14 12.95 24.11
C LYS A 806 48.73 13.23 23.58
N ALA A 807 48.57 13.20 22.25
CA ALA A 807 47.25 13.23 21.64
C ALA A 807 46.45 11.99 22.07
N GLN A 808 45.17 12.18 22.41
CA GLN A 808 44.28 11.08 22.74
C GLN A 808 43.78 10.38 21.46
N PRO A 809 43.49 9.07 21.50
CA PRO A 809 42.88 8.37 20.38
C PRO A 809 41.48 8.93 20.07
N LEU A 810 41.19 9.03 18.78
CA LEU A 810 39.86 9.33 18.25
C LEU A 810 38.90 8.18 18.58
N LYS A 811 37.62 8.50 18.79
CA LYS A 811 36.59 7.49 19.05
C LYS A 811 36.26 6.72 17.78
N VAL A 812 36.31 5.38 17.86
CA VAL A 812 35.86 4.44 16.82
C VAL A 812 34.36 4.13 16.88
N SER A 813 33.68 4.62 17.94
CA SER A 813 32.25 4.42 18.21
C SER A 813 31.51 5.75 18.29
N GLY A 814 30.31 5.77 17.67
CA GLY A 814 29.48 6.95 17.45
C GLY A 814 28.59 6.74 16.21
N THR A 815 27.83 7.77 15.85
CA THR A 815 27.09 7.85 14.57
C THR A 815 28.05 8.09 13.39
N LYS A 816 27.57 7.98 12.13
CA LYS A 816 28.39 8.33 10.94
C LYS A 816 28.88 9.79 11.03
N ALA A 817 28.03 10.71 11.51
CA ALA A 817 28.36 12.12 11.73
C ALA A 817 29.45 12.33 12.80
N ASP A 818 29.38 11.63 13.95
CA ASP A 818 30.41 11.71 15.00
C ASP A 818 31.79 11.29 14.46
N LEU A 819 31.82 10.23 13.63
CA LEU A 819 33.05 9.71 13.02
C LEU A 819 33.59 10.65 11.93
N ILE A 820 32.72 11.25 11.11
CA ILE A 820 33.09 12.31 10.15
C ILE A 820 33.71 13.50 10.89
N GLN A 821 33.09 13.97 11.97
CA GLN A 821 33.62 15.08 12.79
C GLN A 821 34.96 14.71 13.45
N ALA A 822 35.12 13.47 13.92
CA ALA A 822 36.38 12.97 14.47
C ALA A 822 37.51 13.00 13.42
N VAL A 823 37.26 12.52 12.20
CA VAL A 823 38.23 12.60 11.09
C VAL A 823 38.54 14.06 10.74
N LYS A 824 37.53 14.92 10.58
CA LYS A 824 37.71 16.35 10.28
C LYS A 824 38.53 17.11 11.33
N SER A 825 38.51 16.67 12.59
CA SER A 825 39.32 17.27 13.65
C SER A 825 40.84 17.06 13.48
N VAL A 826 41.23 16.03 12.72
CA VAL A 826 42.63 15.68 12.41
C VAL A 826 43.00 16.01 10.97
N LYS A 827 42.09 15.79 10.01
CA LYS A 827 42.24 16.09 8.59
C LYS A 827 41.09 16.98 8.09
N PRO A 828 41.20 18.33 8.21
CA PRO A 828 40.14 19.26 7.79
C PRO A 828 39.87 19.27 6.28
N ASP A 829 40.83 18.80 5.48
CA ASP A 829 40.76 18.61 4.02
C ASP A 829 40.21 17.22 3.62
N ALA A 830 39.68 16.44 4.56
CA ALA A 830 39.00 15.18 4.26
C ALA A 830 37.71 15.41 3.47
N VAL A 831 37.62 14.79 2.30
CA VAL A 831 36.42 14.76 1.45
C VAL A 831 35.59 13.52 1.80
N PHE A 832 34.28 13.70 1.95
CA PHE A 832 33.32 12.63 2.23
C PHE A 832 32.31 12.55 1.07
N ALA A 833 31.97 11.34 0.64
CA ALA A 833 31.05 11.13 -0.48
C ALA A 833 29.64 11.64 -0.14
N ASP A 834 29.15 11.33 1.06
CA ASP A 834 27.89 11.85 1.61
C ASP A 834 27.76 13.36 1.40
N GLU A 835 28.75 14.13 1.84
CA GLU A 835 28.70 15.61 1.84
C GLU A 835 28.76 16.20 0.43
N LEU A 836 29.44 15.54 -0.52
CA LEU A 836 29.41 15.94 -1.94
C LEU A 836 28.05 15.66 -2.58
N LEU A 837 27.45 14.50 -2.26
CA LEU A 837 26.15 14.10 -2.79
C LEU A 837 25.02 14.91 -2.15
N ASP A 838 25.13 15.28 -0.88
CA ASP A 838 24.17 16.13 -0.17
C ASP A 838 24.24 17.58 -0.65
N ALA A 839 25.43 18.17 -0.81
CA ALA A 839 25.57 19.50 -1.42
C ALA A 839 25.07 19.56 -2.88
N TRP A 840 25.15 18.44 -3.61
CA TRP A 840 24.54 18.30 -4.93
C TRP A 840 23.00 18.18 -4.85
N ARG A 841 22.47 17.39 -3.90
CA ARG A 841 21.03 17.25 -3.62
C ARG A 841 20.37 18.54 -3.11
N GLU A 842 21.08 19.38 -2.36
CA GLU A 842 20.62 20.70 -1.91
C GLU A 842 20.30 21.64 -3.08
N ASN A 843 20.95 21.43 -4.24
CA ASN A 843 20.64 22.09 -5.51
C ASN A 843 20.45 23.62 -5.42
N PRO A 844 21.42 24.39 -4.88
CA PRO A 844 21.27 25.82 -4.62
C PRO A 844 21.07 26.68 -5.89
N GLU A 845 21.34 26.12 -7.07
CA GLU A 845 21.15 26.78 -8.37
C GLU A 845 19.79 26.44 -9.03
N GLY A 846 19.00 25.52 -8.45
CA GLY A 846 17.67 25.14 -8.97
C GLY A 846 17.68 24.37 -10.30
N LYS A 847 18.84 23.84 -10.72
CA LYS A 847 19.02 23.09 -11.97
C LYS A 847 18.37 21.70 -11.92
N VAL A 848 18.18 21.06 -13.07
CA VAL A 848 17.65 19.68 -13.09
C VAL A 848 18.77 18.69 -12.68
N LEU A 849 18.56 17.94 -11.61
CA LEU A 849 19.54 16.96 -11.12
C LEU A 849 19.65 15.75 -12.08
N VAL A 850 20.88 15.32 -12.38
CA VAL A 850 21.19 14.17 -13.27
C VAL A 850 22.23 13.25 -12.62
N THR A 851 21.88 11.98 -12.40
CA THR A 851 22.82 10.96 -11.91
C THR A 851 23.83 10.54 -12.97
N ARG A 852 24.96 9.96 -12.56
CA ARG A 852 25.96 9.35 -13.45
C ARG A 852 25.36 8.31 -14.37
N GLN A 853 24.46 7.45 -13.87
CA GLN A 853 23.80 6.44 -14.70
C GLN A 853 22.91 7.11 -15.75
N GLN A 854 22.12 8.10 -15.36
CA GLN A 854 21.24 8.83 -16.29
C GLN A 854 22.04 9.54 -17.38
N LEU A 855 23.15 10.20 -17.02
CA LEU A 855 24.07 10.80 -17.98
C LEU A 855 24.73 9.75 -18.89
N ALA A 856 25.16 8.61 -18.34
CA ALA A 856 25.75 7.53 -19.13
C ALA A 856 24.77 6.92 -20.14
N THR A 857 23.50 6.72 -19.76
CA THR A 857 22.43 6.30 -20.68
C THR A 857 22.19 7.38 -21.75
N ALA A 858 22.11 8.65 -21.37
CA ALA A 858 21.86 9.74 -22.31
C ALA A 858 23.03 9.95 -23.30
N LEU A 859 24.28 9.78 -22.86
CA LEU A 859 25.47 9.76 -23.71
C LEU A 859 25.51 8.52 -24.62
N ALA A 860 25.03 7.36 -24.17
CA ALA A 860 24.87 6.19 -25.03
C ALA A 860 23.83 6.42 -26.14
N ILE A 861 22.73 7.12 -25.82
CA ILE A 861 21.70 7.54 -26.79
C ILE A 861 22.25 8.59 -27.76
N GLN A 862 22.93 9.63 -27.28
CA GLN A 862 23.60 10.64 -28.11
C GLN A 862 24.61 9.98 -29.07
N LYS A 863 25.41 9.04 -28.56
CA LYS A 863 26.35 8.24 -29.37
C LYS A 863 25.63 7.38 -30.41
N ALA A 864 24.47 6.80 -30.10
CA ALA A 864 23.67 6.08 -31.10
C ALA A 864 23.14 7.02 -32.19
N LEU A 865 22.63 8.19 -31.81
CA LEU A 865 22.13 9.23 -32.73
C LEU A 865 23.21 9.71 -33.70
N LEU A 866 24.39 10.06 -33.19
CA LEU A 866 25.52 10.55 -33.99
C LEU A 866 26.11 9.47 -34.93
N ASN A 867 26.11 8.20 -34.51
CA ASN A 867 26.57 7.09 -35.36
C ASN A 867 25.51 6.62 -36.39
N HIS A 868 24.25 7.03 -36.27
CA HIS A 868 23.18 6.58 -37.16
C HIS A 868 23.31 7.21 -38.56
N PRO A 869 23.34 6.43 -39.69
CA PRO A 869 23.79 6.90 -41.01
C PRO A 869 23.04 8.08 -41.66
N THR A 870 21.89 8.49 -41.11
CA THR A 870 21.10 9.63 -41.58
C THR A 870 20.88 10.64 -40.45
N ALA A 871 20.44 10.21 -39.26
CA ALA A 871 20.20 11.12 -38.12
C ALA A 871 21.48 11.84 -37.70
N GLY A 872 22.62 11.13 -37.66
CA GLY A 872 23.92 11.75 -37.38
C GLY A 872 24.30 12.83 -38.39
N LYS A 873 23.92 12.69 -39.66
CA LYS A 873 24.17 13.71 -40.70
C LYS A 873 23.27 14.93 -40.56
N LEU A 874 22.03 14.77 -40.11
CA LEU A 874 21.13 15.88 -39.79
C LEU A 874 21.69 16.63 -38.57
N LEU A 875 21.94 15.90 -37.48
CA LEU A 875 22.44 16.45 -36.21
C LEU A 875 23.83 17.09 -36.31
N THR A 876 24.68 16.71 -37.27
CA THR A 876 26.02 17.29 -37.50
C THR A 876 26.13 18.13 -38.77
N HIS A 877 25.02 18.50 -39.41
CA HIS A 877 25.07 19.29 -40.64
C HIS A 877 25.68 20.68 -40.37
N PRO A 878 26.63 21.18 -41.21
CA PRO A 878 27.28 22.46 -40.96
C PRO A 878 26.32 23.66 -41.08
N SER A 879 25.26 23.52 -41.90
CA SER A 879 24.18 24.50 -42.02
C SER A 879 22.99 24.21 -41.10
N ARG A 880 23.20 23.51 -39.97
CA ARG A 880 22.15 23.30 -38.97
C ARG A 880 21.94 24.57 -38.14
N ALA A 881 20.70 24.92 -37.90
CA ALA A 881 20.30 25.80 -36.80
C ALA A 881 19.35 25.04 -35.88
N VAL A 882 19.33 25.42 -34.60
CA VAL A 882 18.78 24.61 -33.50
C VAL A 882 17.96 25.51 -32.57
N GLU A 883 16.79 25.05 -32.14
CA GLU A 883 15.82 25.82 -31.34
C GLU A 883 15.45 27.20 -31.94
N VAL A 884 15.44 27.33 -33.28
CA VAL A 884 15.15 28.61 -33.96
C VAL A 884 13.69 28.99 -33.74
N SER A 885 13.44 30.16 -33.15
CA SER A 885 12.09 30.65 -32.88
C SER A 885 11.53 31.39 -34.08
N TYR A 886 10.33 31.03 -34.50
CA TYR A 886 9.56 31.74 -35.51
C TYR A 886 8.29 32.31 -34.90
N PHE A 887 8.00 33.56 -35.23
CA PHE A 887 6.73 34.22 -34.93
C PHE A 887 6.06 34.57 -36.25
N GLY A 888 4.73 34.46 -36.30
CA GLY A 888 3.94 34.62 -37.51
C GLY A 888 2.51 35.04 -37.21
N ILE A 889 1.71 35.16 -38.27
CA ILE A 889 0.26 35.41 -38.19
C ILE A 889 -0.41 34.34 -39.05
N ASP A 890 -1.42 33.67 -38.51
CA ASP A 890 -2.27 32.75 -39.26
C ASP A 890 -3.14 33.52 -40.25
N GLU A 891 -3.00 33.28 -41.56
CA GLU A 891 -3.68 34.06 -42.59
C GLU A 891 -5.22 33.88 -42.60
N GLU A 892 -5.73 32.77 -42.04
CA GLU A 892 -7.19 32.49 -42.01
C GLU A 892 -7.90 33.22 -40.85
N THR A 893 -7.24 33.34 -39.69
CA THR A 893 -7.83 33.92 -38.47
C THR A 893 -7.27 35.27 -38.05
N GLY A 894 -6.10 35.67 -38.58
CA GLY A 894 -5.37 36.86 -38.13
C GLY A 894 -4.73 36.73 -36.74
N LEU A 895 -4.77 35.53 -36.13
CA LEU A 895 -4.17 35.29 -34.82
C LEU A 895 -2.65 35.14 -34.94
N GLU A 896 -1.93 35.70 -33.96
CA GLU A 896 -0.48 35.51 -33.85
C GLU A 896 -0.14 34.05 -33.49
N VAL A 897 0.94 33.54 -34.07
CA VAL A 897 1.42 32.16 -33.88
C VAL A 897 2.91 32.12 -33.64
N ARG A 898 3.37 31.09 -32.93
CA ARG A 898 4.80 30.82 -32.72
C ARG A 898 5.13 29.34 -32.89
N VAL A 899 6.28 29.05 -33.49
CA VAL A 899 6.83 27.70 -33.60
C VAL A 899 8.32 27.69 -33.27
N ARG A 900 8.82 26.54 -32.84
CA ARG A 900 10.24 26.27 -32.61
C ARG A 900 10.51 24.82 -32.99
N PRO A 901 10.96 24.52 -34.23
CA PRO A 901 11.47 23.20 -34.56
C PRO A 901 12.79 22.96 -33.81
N ASP A 902 13.02 21.72 -33.37
CA ASP A 902 14.25 21.35 -32.65
C ASP A 902 15.50 21.59 -33.53
N LEU A 903 15.37 21.27 -34.82
CA LEU A 903 16.43 21.37 -35.83
C LEU A 903 15.87 21.93 -37.15
N GLU A 904 16.59 22.85 -37.78
CA GLU A 904 16.41 23.22 -39.18
C GLU A 904 17.71 23.16 -39.96
N ILE A 905 17.62 22.86 -41.26
CA ILE A 905 18.75 22.80 -42.19
C ILE A 905 18.37 23.46 -43.51
N ASP A 906 19.16 24.45 -43.96
CA ASP A 906 19.11 24.95 -45.34
C ASP A 906 20.16 24.22 -46.19
N MET A 907 19.70 23.60 -47.29
CA MET A 907 20.55 22.91 -48.28
C MET A 907 20.70 23.70 -49.60
N GLY A 908 20.48 25.02 -49.58
CA GLY A 908 20.67 25.92 -50.72
C GLY A 908 19.48 25.95 -51.67
N GLY A 909 18.26 26.04 -51.11
CA GLY A 909 17.00 25.96 -51.87
C GLY A 909 16.16 24.71 -51.58
N LEU A 910 16.45 24.04 -50.45
CA LEU A 910 15.59 23.06 -49.80
C LEU A 910 15.77 23.24 -48.29
N ARG A 911 14.70 23.52 -47.57
CA ARG A 911 14.70 23.79 -46.13
C ARG A 911 14.02 22.66 -45.38
N ILE A 912 14.80 21.95 -44.57
CA ILE A 912 14.37 20.74 -43.87
C ILE A 912 14.19 21.07 -42.39
N GLY A 913 13.00 20.81 -41.86
CA GLY A 913 12.77 20.73 -40.42
C GLY A 913 12.98 19.31 -39.90
N ALA A 914 13.49 19.19 -38.67
CA ALA A 914 13.44 17.94 -37.93
C ALA A 914 13.17 18.17 -36.44
N ASP A 915 12.62 17.12 -35.81
CA ASP A 915 12.15 17.12 -34.44
C ASP A 915 12.55 15.79 -33.78
N LEU A 916 13.12 15.84 -32.57
CA LEU A 916 13.75 14.74 -31.86
C LEU A 916 12.82 14.24 -30.75
N LYS A 917 12.39 12.97 -30.84
CA LYS A 917 11.44 12.37 -29.89
C LYS A 917 12.00 11.11 -29.25
N THR A 918 12.30 11.20 -27.96
CA THR A 918 12.63 10.03 -27.14
C THR A 918 11.37 9.22 -26.84
N ILE A 919 11.45 7.90 -26.92
CA ILE A 919 10.32 7.00 -26.68
C ILE A 919 10.77 5.70 -26.00
N SER A 920 9.83 4.92 -25.45
CA SER A 920 10.08 3.61 -24.84
C SER A 920 9.15 2.59 -25.49
N MET A 921 9.69 1.53 -26.10
CA MET A 921 8.92 0.49 -26.80
C MET A 921 9.57 -0.91 -26.74
N TRP A 922 10.29 -1.26 -25.67
CA TRP A 922 10.96 -2.57 -25.51
C TRP A 922 10.10 -3.80 -25.84
N ASN A 923 8.77 -3.75 -25.62
CA ASN A 923 7.85 -4.87 -25.83
C ASN A 923 7.25 -4.97 -27.25
N ILE A 924 7.55 -4.03 -28.15
CA ILE A 924 6.94 -3.98 -29.48
C ILE A 924 7.73 -4.83 -30.49
N LYS A 925 7.08 -5.87 -31.04
CA LYS A 925 7.63 -6.68 -32.14
C LYS A 925 7.97 -5.81 -33.35
N GLN A 926 9.11 -6.09 -33.99
CA GLN A 926 9.62 -5.35 -35.15
C GLN A 926 8.58 -5.10 -36.26
N GLU A 927 7.73 -6.09 -36.56
CA GLU A 927 6.65 -6.00 -37.56
C GLU A 927 5.60 -4.95 -37.20
N GLY A 928 5.29 -4.78 -35.91
CA GLY A 928 4.31 -3.82 -35.39
C GLY A 928 4.88 -2.43 -35.10
N LEU A 929 6.20 -2.27 -35.04
CA LEU A 929 6.86 -1.02 -34.61
C LEU A 929 6.49 0.18 -35.49
N ARG A 930 6.44 0.00 -36.82
CA ARG A 930 6.00 1.05 -37.75
C ARG A 930 4.56 1.49 -37.50
N ALA A 931 3.66 0.55 -37.24
CA ALA A 931 2.26 0.85 -36.95
C ALA A 931 2.07 1.55 -35.60
N LYS A 932 2.85 1.18 -34.56
CA LYS A 932 2.81 1.91 -33.28
C LYS A 932 3.44 3.30 -33.38
N LEU A 933 4.53 3.50 -34.14
CA LEU A 933 5.12 4.83 -34.37
C LEU A 933 4.18 5.76 -35.16
N HIS A 934 3.57 5.27 -36.25
CA HIS A 934 2.54 6.04 -36.96
C HIS A 934 1.37 6.41 -36.03
N ARG A 935 0.90 5.44 -35.24
CA ARG A 935 -0.16 5.69 -34.26
C ARG A 935 0.24 6.70 -33.19
N GLU A 936 1.48 6.72 -32.71
CA GLU A 936 1.98 7.77 -31.79
C GLU A 936 2.00 9.16 -32.46
N ILE A 937 2.33 9.26 -33.75
CA ILE A 937 2.29 10.53 -34.51
C ILE A 937 0.87 11.11 -34.62
N ILE A 938 -0.15 10.25 -34.65
CA ILE A 938 -1.56 10.64 -34.60
C ILE A 938 -2.01 10.92 -33.16
N GLU A 939 -1.83 9.96 -32.23
CA GLU A 939 -2.22 10.04 -30.81
C GLU A 939 -1.58 11.24 -30.06
N ARG A 940 -0.50 11.84 -30.58
CA ARG A 940 0.19 13.01 -29.99
C ARG A 940 0.08 14.30 -30.82
N ASP A 941 -0.72 14.32 -31.88
CA ASP A 941 -0.83 15.46 -32.80
C ASP A 941 0.54 15.96 -33.34
N TYR A 942 1.50 15.05 -33.53
CA TYR A 942 2.82 15.43 -34.06
C TYR A 942 2.72 15.85 -35.53
N HIS A 943 1.82 15.23 -36.32
CA HIS A 943 1.52 15.62 -37.70
C HIS A 943 0.96 17.05 -37.81
N LEU A 944 0.03 17.44 -36.93
CA LEU A 944 -0.44 18.82 -36.79
C LEU A 944 0.70 19.79 -36.43
N SER A 945 1.64 19.36 -35.57
CA SER A 945 2.80 20.18 -35.20
C SER A 945 3.71 20.40 -36.40
N ALA A 946 4.04 19.34 -37.13
CA ALA A 946 4.85 19.40 -38.35
C ALA A 946 4.22 20.30 -39.42
N ALA A 947 2.90 20.20 -39.64
CA ALA A 947 2.17 21.05 -40.58
C ALA A 947 2.24 22.54 -40.19
N MET A 948 1.99 22.87 -38.92
CA MET A 948 2.14 24.23 -38.38
C MET A 948 3.58 24.74 -38.50
N TYR A 949 4.58 23.88 -38.29
CA TYR A 949 6.00 24.23 -38.40
C TYR A 949 6.39 24.50 -39.86
N CYS A 950 5.94 23.67 -40.82
CA CYS A 950 6.24 23.87 -42.24
C CYS A 950 5.66 25.18 -42.78
N GLU A 951 4.42 25.51 -42.42
CA GLU A 951 3.77 26.77 -42.84
C GLU A 951 4.44 27.99 -42.19
N THR A 952 4.57 28.01 -40.86
CA THR A 952 5.06 29.19 -40.12
C THR A 952 6.54 29.45 -40.35
N ALA A 953 7.36 28.40 -40.48
CA ALA A 953 8.81 28.53 -40.68
C ALA A 953 9.25 28.38 -42.14
N ALA A 954 8.32 28.22 -43.09
CA ALA A 954 8.58 27.98 -44.52
C ALA A 954 9.59 26.84 -44.78
N LEU A 955 9.22 25.62 -44.39
CA LEU A 955 10.02 24.40 -44.53
C LEU A 955 9.41 23.49 -45.61
N ASP A 956 10.23 22.97 -46.51
CA ASP A 956 9.82 22.12 -47.64
C ASP A 956 9.58 20.66 -47.23
N GLN A 957 10.28 20.18 -46.20
CA GLN A 957 10.17 18.81 -45.67
C GLN A 957 10.28 18.78 -44.15
N PHE A 958 9.66 17.77 -43.53
CA PHE A 958 9.72 17.56 -42.09
C PHE A 958 10.03 16.10 -41.71
N PHE A 959 10.89 15.91 -40.71
CA PHE A 959 11.28 14.58 -40.22
C PHE A 959 11.20 14.46 -38.69
N TRP A 960 10.55 13.40 -38.21
CA TRP A 960 10.70 12.97 -36.82
C TRP A 960 11.89 12.01 -36.68
N ILE A 961 12.80 12.32 -35.76
CA ILE A 961 13.88 11.45 -35.32
C ILE A 961 13.42 10.79 -34.02
N PHE A 962 12.82 9.61 -34.12
CA PHE A 962 12.48 8.80 -32.95
C PHE A 962 13.71 8.03 -32.46
N VAL A 963 13.96 8.06 -31.15
CA VAL A 963 15.03 7.30 -30.51
C VAL A 963 14.55 6.63 -29.23
N ASN A 964 14.98 5.39 -29.02
CA ASN A 964 14.50 4.59 -27.90
C ASN A 964 15.34 4.80 -26.63
N LYS A 965 14.69 5.23 -25.54
CA LYS A 965 15.33 5.53 -24.25
C LYS A 965 15.43 4.35 -23.29
N ASP A 966 14.95 3.17 -23.68
CA ASP A 966 15.14 1.94 -22.89
C ASP A 966 16.64 1.60 -22.80
N GLU A 967 17.13 1.30 -21.61
CA GLU A 967 18.56 1.12 -21.31
C GLU A 967 19.21 0.05 -22.20
N ASN A 968 20.38 0.36 -22.77
CA ASN A 968 21.12 -0.49 -23.73
C ASN A 968 20.37 -0.87 -25.02
N TYR A 969 19.15 -0.36 -25.28
CA TYR A 969 18.31 -0.73 -26.43
C TYR A 969 17.95 0.48 -27.31
N HIS A 970 18.97 1.28 -27.64
CA HIS A 970 18.84 2.58 -28.32
C HIS A 970 18.70 2.46 -29.86
N TRP A 971 17.63 1.83 -30.33
CA TRP A 971 17.26 1.88 -31.75
C TRP A 971 16.73 3.27 -32.14
N ILE A 972 16.86 3.60 -33.44
CA ILE A 972 16.49 4.89 -34.02
C ILE A 972 15.59 4.65 -35.24
N ALA A 973 14.55 5.45 -35.40
CA ALA A 973 13.70 5.49 -36.58
C ALA A 973 13.54 6.95 -37.06
N ILE A 974 13.79 7.19 -38.34
CA ILE A 974 13.52 8.49 -38.97
C ILE A 974 12.26 8.33 -39.81
N ILE A 975 11.31 9.23 -39.64
CA ILE A 975 10.02 9.23 -40.32
C ILE A 975 9.82 10.59 -40.97
N GLU A 976 9.76 10.61 -42.30
CA GLU A 976 9.36 11.77 -43.09
C GLU A 976 7.84 11.98 -42.97
N ALA A 977 7.40 13.22 -42.84
CA ALA A 977 5.99 13.57 -42.95
C ALA A 977 5.59 13.64 -44.42
N SER A 978 4.68 12.77 -44.88
CA SER A 978 4.17 12.81 -46.26
C SER A 978 3.25 14.00 -46.49
N GLU A 979 3.13 14.44 -47.75
CA GLU A 979 2.23 15.52 -48.17
C GLU A 979 0.80 15.33 -47.63
N GLU A 980 0.23 14.13 -47.78
CA GLU A 980 -1.11 13.76 -47.26
C GLU A 980 -1.22 13.89 -45.72
N LEU A 981 -0.14 13.62 -44.98
CA LEU A 981 -0.11 13.68 -43.51
C LEU A 981 0.06 15.12 -43.00
N LEU A 982 0.78 15.95 -43.76
CA LEU A 982 0.88 17.39 -43.54
C LEU A 982 -0.42 18.11 -43.92
N GLU A 983 -1.08 17.71 -45.01
CA GLU A 983 -2.42 18.22 -45.38
C GLU A 983 -3.45 17.91 -44.29
N LEU A 984 -3.49 16.68 -43.79
CA LEU A 984 -4.32 16.31 -42.64
C LEU A 984 -4.02 17.20 -41.43
N GLY A 985 -2.74 17.29 -41.03
CA GLY A 985 -2.31 18.11 -39.91
C GLY A 985 -2.67 19.60 -40.07
N MET A 986 -2.61 20.13 -41.29
CA MET A 986 -2.96 21.51 -41.64
C MET A 986 -4.47 21.76 -41.57
N LEU A 987 -5.29 20.84 -42.08
CA LEU A 987 -6.76 20.93 -41.98
C LEU A 987 -7.23 20.86 -40.51
N GLU A 988 -6.57 20.05 -39.69
CA GLU A 988 -6.84 19.95 -38.25
C GLU A 988 -6.35 21.18 -37.48
N TYR A 989 -5.16 21.71 -37.82
CA TYR A 989 -4.63 22.97 -37.31
C TYR A 989 -5.60 24.13 -37.59
N ARG A 990 -5.99 24.34 -38.86
CA ARG A 990 -6.93 25.40 -39.27
C ARG A 990 -8.31 25.25 -38.63
N LYS A 991 -8.80 24.01 -38.44
CA LYS A 991 -10.03 23.74 -37.67
C LYS A 991 -9.91 24.21 -36.21
N ALA A 992 -8.78 23.93 -35.55
CA ALA A 992 -8.55 24.35 -34.18
C ALA A 992 -8.33 25.87 -34.06
N MET A 993 -7.56 26.48 -34.98
CA MET A 993 -7.34 27.94 -35.00
C MET A 993 -8.64 28.71 -35.19
N ARG A 994 -9.51 28.33 -36.15
CA ARG A 994 -10.85 28.93 -36.29
C ARG A 994 -11.70 28.81 -35.03
N ALA A 995 -11.59 27.69 -34.33
CA ALA A 995 -12.34 27.43 -33.10
C ALA A 995 -11.83 28.30 -31.93
N ILE A 996 -10.51 28.51 -31.83
CA ILE A 996 -9.87 29.44 -30.88
C ILE A 996 -10.24 30.89 -31.21
N ALA A 997 -10.20 31.29 -32.48
CA ALA A 997 -10.59 32.64 -32.94
C ALA A 997 -12.05 32.95 -32.57
N ASN A 998 -12.97 32.04 -32.88
CA ASN A 998 -14.37 32.17 -32.48
C ASN A 998 -14.53 32.28 -30.95
N GLY A 999 -13.77 31.49 -30.17
CA GLY A 999 -13.78 31.59 -28.70
C GLY A 999 -13.31 32.95 -28.17
N PHE A 1000 -12.32 33.58 -28.82
CA PHE A 1000 -11.91 34.95 -28.51
C PHE A 1000 -12.94 36.01 -28.96
N ASP A 1001 -13.57 35.84 -30.12
CA ASP A 1001 -14.56 36.77 -30.66
C ASP A 1001 -15.90 36.75 -29.90
N THR A 1002 -16.38 35.58 -29.47
CA THR A 1002 -17.67 35.43 -28.78
C THR A 1002 -17.57 35.31 -27.26
N GLY A 1003 -16.41 34.89 -26.74
CA GLY A 1003 -16.24 34.48 -25.34
C GLY A 1003 -16.80 33.09 -25.02
N GLU A 1004 -17.27 32.32 -26.01
CA GLU A 1004 -17.85 30.99 -25.83
C GLU A 1004 -16.79 29.89 -25.97
N TRP A 1005 -16.48 29.21 -24.87
CA TRP A 1005 -15.49 28.14 -24.80
C TRP A 1005 -16.18 26.81 -24.41
N PRO A 1006 -16.79 26.09 -25.37
CA PRO A 1006 -17.64 24.94 -25.07
C PRO A 1006 -16.89 23.76 -24.47
N ALA A 1007 -17.61 23.02 -23.63
CA ALA A 1007 -17.17 21.78 -23.00
C ALA A 1007 -16.84 20.68 -24.06
N PRO A 1008 -16.08 19.62 -23.70
CA PRO A 1008 -15.73 18.55 -24.63
C PRO A 1008 -16.94 17.79 -25.20
N ILE A 1009 -18.05 17.76 -24.44
CA ILE A 1009 -19.35 17.21 -24.83
C ILE A 1009 -20.38 18.30 -24.55
N THR A 1010 -21.15 18.66 -25.57
CA THR A 1010 -22.17 19.75 -25.52
C THR A 1010 -23.60 19.26 -25.65
N GLU A 1011 -23.81 18.01 -26.04
CA GLU A 1011 -25.11 17.41 -26.35
C GLU A 1011 -25.20 15.99 -25.75
N ASP A 1012 -26.39 15.58 -25.31
CA ASP A 1012 -26.65 14.20 -24.91
C ASP A 1012 -26.59 13.28 -26.14
N TYR A 1013 -25.63 12.36 -26.16
CA TYR A 1013 -25.40 11.47 -27.29
C TYR A 1013 -25.72 10.00 -26.97
N THR A 1014 -26.00 9.20 -27.99
CA THR A 1014 -26.14 7.73 -27.86
C THR A 1014 -24.83 7.07 -28.26
N GLU A 1015 -24.31 6.18 -27.42
CA GLU A 1015 -23.09 5.41 -27.70
C GLU A 1015 -23.32 4.44 -28.88
N GLU A 1016 -22.67 4.72 -30.02
CA GLU A 1016 -22.72 3.88 -31.22
C GLU A 1016 -21.51 2.93 -31.30
N LEU A 1017 -21.67 1.78 -31.97
CA LEU A 1017 -20.56 0.86 -32.17
C LEU A 1017 -19.56 1.44 -33.17
N ASN A 1018 -18.31 1.54 -32.74
CA ASN A 1018 -17.18 1.91 -33.61
C ASN A 1018 -17.01 0.93 -34.78
N ASP A 1019 -16.26 1.37 -35.79
CA ASP A 1019 -16.02 0.65 -37.05
C ASP A 1019 -15.50 -0.79 -36.89
N PHE A 1020 -14.73 -1.07 -35.83
CA PHE A 1020 -14.23 -2.42 -35.52
C PHE A 1020 -15.32 -3.29 -34.89
N ASP A 1021 -16.05 -2.78 -33.90
CA ASP A 1021 -17.15 -3.50 -33.26
C ASP A 1021 -18.38 -3.66 -34.18
N MET A 1022 -18.58 -2.76 -35.16
CA MET A 1022 -19.52 -2.94 -36.26
C MET A 1022 -19.13 -4.12 -37.16
N ARG A 1023 -17.89 -4.18 -37.65
CA ARG A 1023 -17.41 -5.32 -38.47
C ARG A 1023 -17.42 -6.63 -37.69
N ARG A 1024 -17.19 -6.57 -36.37
CA ARG A 1024 -17.31 -7.71 -35.44
C ARG A 1024 -18.77 -8.15 -35.28
N LEU A 1025 -19.71 -7.21 -35.13
CA LEU A 1025 -21.15 -7.47 -35.09
C LEU A 1025 -21.65 -8.07 -36.42
N GLU A 1026 -21.18 -7.57 -37.57
CA GLU A 1026 -21.46 -8.16 -38.88
C GLU A 1026 -20.90 -9.58 -38.99
N THR A 1027 -19.66 -9.81 -38.56
CA THR A 1027 -19.04 -11.14 -38.55
C THR A 1027 -19.85 -12.12 -37.69
N LEU A 1028 -20.33 -11.69 -36.52
CA LEU A 1028 -21.19 -12.49 -35.65
C LEU A 1028 -22.60 -12.71 -36.24
N ARG A 1029 -23.18 -11.70 -36.91
CA ARG A 1029 -24.46 -11.81 -37.64
C ARG A 1029 -24.40 -12.76 -38.84
N VAL A 1030 -23.22 -13.00 -39.42
CA VAL A 1030 -22.99 -13.98 -40.50
C VAL A 1030 -22.68 -15.38 -39.97
N GLN A 1031 -22.39 -15.51 -38.66
CA GLN A 1031 -22.16 -16.78 -37.97
C GLN A 1031 -23.40 -17.32 -37.22
N ALA A 1032 -24.47 -16.54 -37.16
CA ALA A 1032 -25.74 -16.84 -36.48
C ALA A 1032 -26.85 -17.25 -37.47
#